data_AF-A0A8T8XGX2-F1
#
_entry.id   AF-A0A8T8XGX2-F1
#
_cell.length_a   1.000
_cell.length_b   1.000
_cell.length_c   1.000
_cell.angle_alpha   90.00
_cell.angle_beta   90.00
_cell.angle_gamma   90.00
#
_symmetry.space_group_name_H-M   'P 1'
#
loop_
_entity.id
_entity.type
_entity.pdbx_description
1 polymer ?
#
loop_
_entity_poly.entity_id
_entity_poly.type
_entity_poly.pdbx_seq_one_letter_code
_entity_poly.pdbx_strand_id
1 'polypeptide(L)'
;MHLKNHPPPTCLFNLDWARSSSRGPPEHSRPQEDRYRLAKFRDYRIPIESRTKLRRRHDSLMPRPRAGAANDALTAPIPQPKVPVDDLSTQHRELCSYTAESQDRGSHACIVPGLSWQTGTSTANVRESLAWGTKVVGGVKQNPRGENLGLPVFRSVREAQKNVRVDASAVYVPGGSAAAAIEEAIEAEVPLVVAVAEHVPIHDMLRVHSMLKTQSKTRLVGANCPGIISVTGKCRIGFQPLPCFTPGKIGIVAKSGTLSYEAAASTTRAGLGQTLCISMGGDVLAGTNFVDALSTFESDPETEGIVLVGEIGGTAEMDAADWIRDYYRRTANPKPIMALVGGQHAPAERVMGHAGAWTAPGEPDAKAKYQALESAGAVMVNHPEKFGEGMKALLKSRGLAHNANFARGVSQQRGFHTMRRATLDVSHKAPQQQARNLYVKPFQALDMLRAKSVAVNETASSDADFFLTLTVDRTALSPCILASSTAAFSPEHTGRFPFSYETPDLESTSPLIKAVASYLQLPTASQEKLAELVQALWQIFTEKEAYLLEVRASAKDTFEVREARFGFDDAAFRSSGRQEDIQNLRNPAEEVPEEVLAEKDGIVYVKLDGEGGIGTLVNGAGLAMNTVDALTMHGGHCANFLDTGGKATSATVKSSFQIILSDARVKAIFVNIFGGLTRCDMIAEGILLAFQDLDVRIPLVVRLRGTNEKEGQRMIAESGLPLEAFDEFEAAAKRVIELAAQR
;
A
#
# COMPACT_ATOMS: atom_id res chain seq x y z
N MET A 1 53.26 57.02 -21.23
CA MET A 1 52.54 56.67 -22.48
C MET A 1 51.59 55.52 -22.14
N HIS A 2 50.38 55.57 -22.70
CA HIS A 2 49.09 55.03 -22.24
C HIS A 2 48.92 53.64 -21.58
N LEU A 3 48.06 53.69 -20.55
CA LEU A 3 47.13 52.68 -20.01
C LEU A 3 46.02 52.28 -21.00
N LYS A 4 45.46 51.06 -20.82
CA LYS A 4 44.04 50.58 -20.95
C LYS A 4 44.08 49.02 -20.90
N ASN A 5 43.18 48.24 -20.32
CA ASN A 5 41.88 48.47 -19.69
C ASN A 5 41.48 47.27 -18.78
N HIS A 6 40.52 47.54 -17.90
CA HIS A 6 40.09 46.86 -16.67
C HIS A 6 39.10 45.66 -16.79
N PRO A 7 38.86 44.92 -15.68
CA PRO A 7 37.91 43.80 -15.50
C PRO A 7 36.48 44.26 -15.11
N PRO A 8 35.47 43.36 -14.92
CA PRO A 8 34.08 43.75 -14.70
C PRO A 8 33.77 44.02 -13.21
N PRO A 9 32.73 44.84 -12.90
CA PRO A 9 32.31 45.11 -11.53
C PRO A 9 31.12 44.27 -11.07
N THR A 10 31.10 44.12 -9.75
CA THR A 10 30.08 43.61 -8.84
C THR A 10 28.99 44.65 -8.53
N CYS A 11 27.97 44.18 -7.79
CA CYS A 11 27.01 44.90 -6.93
C CYS A 11 25.77 45.50 -7.61
N LEU A 12 24.62 45.68 -6.96
CA LEU A 12 23.87 45.11 -5.82
C LEU A 12 22.72 46.13 -5.59
N PHE A 13 21.60 45.66 -5.03
CA PHE A 13 20.58 46.39 -4.27
C PHE A 13 19.32 47.04 -4.91
N ASN A 14 18.25 46.80 -4.13
CA ASN A 14 16.98 47.52 -3.88
C ASN A 14 15.78 47.21 -4.77
N LEU A 15 14.70 46.63 -4.23
CA LEU A 15 13.73 47.04 -3.18
C LEU A 15 12.69 48.06 -3.68
N ASP A 16 11.44 47.64 -3.49
CA ASP A 16 10.18 48.39 -3.42
C ASP A 16 9.70 49.18 -4.65
N TRP A 17 8.50 48.85 -5.15
CA TRP A 17 7.31 49.62 -4.75
C TRP A 17 5.98 48.96 -5.16
N ALA A 18 5.03 49.06 -4.25
CA ALA A 18 3.63 48.71 -4.37
C ALA A 18 2.81 49.78 -5.14
N ARG A 19 1.58 49.40 -5.52
CA ARG A 19 0.31 50.18 -5.67
C ARG A 19 -0.38 49.87 -7.00
N SER A 20 -1.44 49.07 -6.97
CA SER A 20 -2.85 49.44 -6.72
C SER A 20 -3.60 49.87 -7.98
N SER A 21 -4.64 49.14 -8.36
CA SER A 21 -6.00 49.71 -8.44
C SER A 21 -7.03 48.65 -8.82
N SER A 22 -7.96 48.48 -7.89
CA SER A 22 -9.32 47.98 -8.05
C SER A 22 -10.08 48.65 -9.20
N ARG A 23 -10.95 47.89 -9.88
CA ARG A 23 -12.31 48.32 -10.29
C ARG A 23 -13.17 47.09 -10.57
N GLY A 24 -14.38 47.10 -10.02
CA GLY A 24 -15.40 46.06 -10.10
C GLY A 24 -16.16 45.98 -11.43
N PRO A 25 -17.32 45.30 -11.45
CA PRO A 25 -17.79 44.47 -12.58
C PRO A 25 -18.67 45.24 -13.59
N PRO A 26 -19.08 44.57 -14.67
CA PRO A 26 -20.50 44.63 -14.99
C PRO A 26 -21.13 43.29 -15.40
N GLU A 27 -22.44 43.25 -15.17
CA GLU A 27 -23.41 42.19 -15.45
C GLU A 27 -23.79 42.03 -16.94
N HIS A 28 -24.33 40.83 -17.21
CA HIS A 28 -25.38 40.47 -18.19
C HIS A 28 -25.27 40.90 -19.66
N SER A 29 -24.98 39.91 -20.53
CA SER A 29 -25.76 39.64 -21.75
C SER A 29 -25.45 38.25 -22.32
N ARG A 30 -26.47 37.37 -22.40
CA ARG A 30 -26.58 36.22 -23.32
C ARG A 30 -27.49 36.64 -24.49
N PRO A 31 -27.65 35.87 -25.59
CA PRO A 31 -26.79 34.83 -26.17
C PRO A 31 -26.51 35.07 -27.68
N GLN A 32 -25.48 34.48 -28.25
CA GLN A 32 -25.50 34.17 -29.68
C GLN A 32 -24.74 32.88 -29.99
N GLU A 33 -25.44 32.04 -30.75
CA GLU A 33 -25.02 30.76 -31.29
C GLU A 33 -23.77 30.92 -32.16
N ASP A 34 -22.80 30.02 -32.02
CA ASP A 34 -22.04 29.61 -33.19
C ASP A 34 -21.67 28.12 -33.12
N ARG A 35 -22.08 27.45 -34.21
CA ARG A 35 -21.99 26.02 -34.45
C ARG A 35 -20.58 25.68 -34.94
N TYR A 36 -19.88 24.77 -34.27
CA TYR A 36 -18.89 23.93 -34.95
C TYR A 36 -19.05 22.46 -34.55
N ARG A 37 -19.18 21.65 -35.60
CA ARG A 37 -19.50 20.22 -35.63
C ARG A 37 -18.38 19.39 -34.99
N LEU A 38 -18.69 18.59 -33.98
CA LEU A 38 -17.90 17.42 -33.59
C LEU A 38 -18.44 16.19 -34.33
N ALA A 39 -17.60 15.67 -35.22
CA ALA A 39 -17.86 14.45 -35.98
C ALA A 39 -17.79 13.22 -35.06
N LYS A 40 -18.72 12.31 -35.29
CA LYS A 40 -18.86 10.99 -34.67
C LYS A 40 -17.62 10.14 -34.92
N PHE A 41 -16.97 9.65 -33.86
CA PHE A 41 -16.10 8.47 -33.96
C PHE A 41 -16.98 7.22 -33.82
N ARG A 42 -17.21 6.55 -34.95
CA ARG A 42 -17.69 5.18 -35.04
C ARG A 42 -16.75 4.45 -36.00
N ASP A 43 -16.49 3.19 -35.68
CA ASP A 43 -15.84 2.16 -36.49
C ASP A 43 -14.30 2.11 -36.48
N TYR A 44 -13.76 1.31 -35.54
CA TYR A 44 -12.64 0.42 -35.81
C TYR A 44 -12.98 -0.98 -35.31
N ARG A 45 -13.48 -1.84 -36.21
CA ARG A 45 -13.50 -3.30 -36.05
C ARG A 45 -12.20 -3.85 -36.63
N ILE A 46 -11.49 -4.66 -35.85
CA ILE A 46 -10.38 -5.49 -36.36
C ILE A 46 -10.97 -6.79 -36.94
N PRO A 47 -10.56 -7.27 -38.13
CA PRO A 47 -11.09 -8.49 -38.72
C PRO A 47 -10.57 -9.75 -38.00
N ILE A 48 -11.49 -10.67 -37.72
CA ILE A 48 -11.22 -12.05 -37.29
C ILE A 48 -11.06 -12.89 -38.56
N GLU A 49 -9.84 -13.32 -38.87
CA GLU A 49 -9.61 -14.48 -39.74
C GLU A 49 -8.22 -15.09 -39.49
N SER A 50 -8.16 -16.42 -39.54
CA SER A 50 -7.00 -17.32 -39.35
C SER A 50 -6.64 -17.76 -37.92
N ARG A 51 -7.39 -18.73 -37.37
CA ARG A 51 -6.83 -19.80 -36.51
C ARG A 51 -7.71 -21.05 -36.42
N THR A 52 -8.23 -21.51 -37.55
CA THR A 52 -8.76 -22.88 -37.71
C THR A 52 -7.65 -23.77 -38.26
N LYS A 53 -6.73 -24.23 -37.40
CA LYS A 53 -5.80 -25.35 -37.68
C LYS A 53 -4.98 -25.76 -36.43
N LEU A 54 -5.64 -26.10 -35.34
CA LEU A 54 -5.07 -26.90 -34.25
C LEU A 54 -6.18 -27.52 -33.39
N ARG A 55 -7.16 -28.14 -34.06
CA ARG A 55 -8.12 -29.09 -33.48
C ARG A 55 -8.03 -30.38 -34.28
N ARG A 56 -7.09 -31.24 -33.91
CA ARG A 56 -6.98 -32.68 -34.22
C ARG A 56 -5.60 -33.15 -33.80
N ARG A 57 -5.48 -33.59 -32.54
CA ARG A 57 -4.52 -34.58 -32.00
C ARG A 57 -4.49 -34.47 -30.47
N HIS A 58 -5.46 -35.10 -29.82
CA HIS A 58 -5.28 -35.95 -28.63
C HIS A 58 -6.66 -36.29 -28.06
N ASP A 59 -7.35 -37.20 -28.76
CA ASP A 59 -8.32 -38.09 -28.14
C ASP A 59 -7.79 -39.49 -28.37
N SER A 60 -7.11 -40.07 -27.38
CA SER A 60 -6.98 -41.52 -27.19
C SER A 60 -6.13 -41.80 -25.95
N LEU A 61 -6.77 -42.20 -24.83
CA LEU A 61 -6.39 -43.30 -23.93
C LEU A 61 -7.13 -43.20 -22.58
N MET A 62 -8.34 -43.80 -22.52
CA MET A 62 -8.96 -44.67 -21.48
C MET A 62 -8.93 -44.30 -19.96
N PRO A 63 -9.82 -44.85 -19.10
CA PRO A 63 -11.12 -45.51 -19.29
C PRO A 63 -12.26 -44.96 -18.38
N ARG A 64 -13.52 -45.34 -18.69
CA ARG A 64 -14.72 -45.10 -17.86
C ARG A 64 -14.81 -46.08 -16.68
N PRO A 65 -15.36 -45.68 -15.51
CA PRO A 65 -16.04 -46.59 -14.60
C PRO A 65 -17.57 -46.40 -14.59
N ARG A 66 -18.25 -47.49 -14.22
CA ARG A 66 -19.70 -47.74 -14.28
C ARG A 66 -20.50 -46.99 -13.22
N ALA A 67 -21.78 -46.76 -13.51
CA ALA A 67 -22.80 -46.30 -12.57
C ALA A 67 -23.34 -47.44 -11.70
N GLY A 68 -23.64 -47.15 -10.43
CA GLY A 68 -24.58 -47.89 -9.59
C GLY A 68 -24.16 -48.08 -8.12
N ALA A 69 -24.67 -47.23 -7.22
CA ALA A 69 -25.26 -47.57 -5.91
C ALA A 69 -25.56 -46.28 -5.11
N ALA A 70 -26.74 -46.26 -4.51
CA ALA A 70 -27.37 -45.11 -3.85
C ALA A 70 -27.01 -44.99 -2.35
N ASN A 71 -27.31 -43.80 -1.81
CA ASN A 71 -27.60 -43.45 -0.41
C ASN A 71 -26.58 -43.81 0.68
N ASP A 72 -25.87 -42.79 1.18
CA ASP A 72 -25.73 -42.44 2.61
C ASP A 72 -24.52 -41.51 2.80
N ALA A 73 -24.74 -40.21 2.99
CA ALA A 73 -23.83 -39.26 3.66
C ALA A 73 -24.36 -37.80 3.57
N LEU A 74 -25.42 -37.49 4.33
CA LEU A 74 -25.77 -36.12 4.69
C LEU A 74 -24.97 -35.75 5.94
N THR A 75 -23.80 -35.11 5.75
CA THR A 75 -23.04 -34.19 6.64
C THR A 75 -21.55 -34.23 6.26
N ALA A 76 -21.16 -33.48 5.23
CA ALA A 76 -19.76 -33.17 4.94
C ALA A 76 -19.68 -31.79 4.26
N PRO A 77 -18.71 -30.93 4.62
CA PRO A 77 -18.54 -29.62 3.99
C PRO A 77 -18.24 -29.77 2.50
N ILE A 78 -18.94 -28.98 1.68
CA ILE A 78 -18.81 -28.96 0.22
C ILE A 78 -17.37 -28.56 -0.13
N PRO A 79 -16.62 -29.35 -0.93
CA PRO A 79 -15.26 -29.00 -1.31
C PRO A 79 -15.27 -27.80 -2.25
N GLN A 80 -14.50 -26.76 -1.90
CA GLN A 80 -14.25 -25.63 -2.79
C GLN A 80 -13.64 -26.11 -4.11
N PRO A 81 -14.00 -25.52 -5.26
CA PRO A 81 -13.37 -25.83 -6.53
C PRO A 81 -11.89 -25.45 -6.47
N LYS A 82 -11.01 -26.45 -6.41
CA LYS A 82 -9.57 -26.27 -6.53
C LYS A 82 -9.26 -25.83 -7.96
N VAL A 83 -8.77 -24.61 -8.11
CA VAL A 83 -8.09 -24.15 -9.33
C VAL A 83 -6.89 -25.07 -9.55
N PRO A 84 -6.67 -25.63 -10.76
CA PRO A 84 -5.52 -26.49 -11.02
C PRO A 84 -4.21 -25.70 -10.80
N VAL A 85 -3.38 -26.17 -9.87
CA VAL A 85 -2.12 -25.54 -9.47
C VAL A 85 -1.01 -25.74 -10.52
N ASP A 86 -1.25 -26.57 -11.54
CA ASP A 86 -0.20 -27.05 -12.44
C ASP A 86 0.16 -26.11 -13.62
N ASP A 87 -0.60 -25.04 -13.87
CA ASP A 87 -0.32 -24.11 -15.00
C ASP A 87 0.34 -22.78 -14.56
N LEU A 88 0.35 -22.47 -13.25
CA LEU A 88 0.98 -21.27 -12.68
C LEU A 88 2.52 -21.38 -12.60
N SER A 89 3.06 -22.60 -12.53
CA SER A 89 4.50 -22.84 -12.34
C SER A 89 5.35 -22.53 -13.58
N THR A 90 4.77 -22.65 -14.78
CA THR A 90 5.44 -22.41 -16.05
C THR A 90 5.50 -20.92 -16.39
N GLN A 91 4.43 -20.16 -16.11
CA GLN A 91 4.43 -18.70 -16.23
C GLN A 91 5.34 -18.02 -15.19
N HIS A 92 5.41 -18.55 -13.96
CA HIS A 92 6.33 -18.05 -12.93
C HIS A 92 7.82 -18.20 -13.30
N ARG A 93 8.19 -19.26 -14.03
CA ARG A 93 9.59 -19.50 -14.44
C ARG A 93 10.07 -18.52 -15.52
N GLU A 94 9.23 -18.16 -16.49
CA GLU A 94 9.58 -17.15 -17.52
C GLU A 94 9.51 -15.71 -16.96
N LEU A 95 8.71 -15.45 -15.93
CA LEU A 95 8.63 -14.13 -15.28
C LEU A 95 9.72 -13.88 -14.23
N CYS A 96 10.31 -14.93 -13.64
CA CYS A 96 11.52 -14.81 -12.80
C CYS A 96 12.77 -14.52 -13.62
N SER A 97 12.78 -14.93 -14.90
CA SER A 97 13.92 -14.69 -15.78
C SER A 97 14.08 -13.20 -16.09
N TYR A 98 13.04 -12.36 -16.11
CA TYR A 98 13.26 -10.94 -16.40
C TYR A 98 13.92 -10.16 -15.26
N THR A 99 13.74 -10.55 -13.99
CA THR A 99 14.54 -9.98 -12.90
C THR A 99 15.96 -10.53 -12.88
N ALA A 100 16.16 -11.82 -13.18
CA ALA A 100 17.46 -12.49 -13.12
C ALA A 100 18.33 -12.32 -14.40
N GLU A 101 17.75 -12.36 -15.59
CA GLU A 101 18.39 -12.05 -16.89
C GLU A 101 18.64 -10.55 -17.04
N SER A 102 17.93 -9.69 -16.31
CA SER A 102 18.32 -8.29 -16.18
C SER A 102 19.57 -8.12 -15.30
N GLN A 103 19.82 -9.00 -14.33
CA GLN A 103 21.04 -8.92 -13.50
C GLN A 103 22.34 -9.21 -14.28
N ASP A 104 22.26 -9.82 -15.47
CA ASP A 104 23.42 -10.09 -16.30
C ASP A 104 23.60 -9.00 -17.37
N ARG A 105 24.62 -8.14 -17.16
CA ARG A 105 25.14 -7.04 -18.03
C ARG A 105 24.64 -5.61 -17.74
N GLY A 106 25.18 -5.00 -16.68
CA GLY A 106 25.79 -3.66 -16.67
C GLY A 106 25.18 -2.47 -17.46
N SER A 107 23.89 -2.45 -17.80
CA SER A 107 23.34 -1.42 -18.70
C SER A 107 21.81 -1.33 -18.68
N HIS A 108 21.20 -1.01 -17.53
CA HIS A 108 19.76 -0.79 -17.41
C HIS A 108 19.33 0.60 -17.89
N ALA A 109 18.55 0.68 -18.95
CA ALA A 109 18.03 1.92 -19.49
C ALA A 109 16.64 2.25 -18.90
N CYS A 110 16.58 3.29 -18.06
CA CYS A 110 15.32 3.75 -17.45
C CYS A 110 14.77 4.99 -18.18
N ILE A 111 13.46 5.02 -18.43
CA ILE A 111 12.74 6.22 -18.89
C ILE A 111 11.81 6.73 -17.81
N VAL A 112 11.64 8.05 -17.79
CA VAL A 112 10.82 8.73 -16.80
C VAL A 112 9.65 9.42 -17.49
N PRO A 113 8.43 8.85 -17.44
CA PRO A 113 7.23 9.59 -17.78
C PRO A 113 7.01 10.79 -16.87
N GLY A 114 6.71 11.95 -17.47
CA GLY A 114 6.28 13.13 -16.74
C GLY A 114 7.38 14.13 -16.33
N LEU A 115 8.48 14.26 -17.09
CA LEU A 115 9.47 15.32 -16.85
C LEU A 115 8.89 16.71 -17.17
N SER A 116 8.21 17.31 -16.19
CA SER A 116 7.77 18.72 -16.25
C SER A 116 8.95 19.66 -15.99
N TRP A 117 8.91 20.82 -16.64
CA TRP A 117 10.08 21.67 -16.87
C TRP A 117 10.24 22.82 -15.86
N GLN A 118 9.32 22.98 -14.91
CA GLN A 118 9.20 24.27 -14.23
C GLN A 118 9.67 24.28 -12.78
N THR A 119 9.53 23.21 -12.00
CA THR A 119 10.06 23.07 -10.63
C THR A 119 9.52 21.74 -10.09
N GLY A 120 10.31 20.81 -9.57
CA GLY A 120 9.70 19.63 -8.96
C GLY A 120 10.60 18.51 -8.46
N THR A 121 10.10 17.83 -7.45
CA THR A 121 10.65 16.63 -6.77
C THR A 121 11.09 15.52 -7.76
N SER A 122 10.40 15.35 -8.88
CA SER A 122 10.70 14.32 -9.88
C SER A 122 12.06 14.52 -10.55
N THR A 123 12.42 15.74 -10.98
CA THR A 123 13.75 16.03 -11.54
C THR A 123 14.86 15.85 -10.50
N ALA A 124 14.57 16.14 -9.22
CA ALA A 124 15.53 15.89 -8.13
C ALA A 124 15.79 14.38 -7.98
N ASN A 125 14.74 13.55 -7.97
CA ASN A 125 14.89 12.10 -7.91
C ASN A 125 15.70 11.55 -9.09
N VAL A 126 15.45 12.03 -10.33
CA VAL A 126 16.22 11.61 -11.51
C VAL A 126 17.69 12.01 -11.38
N ARG A 127 17.99 13.21 -10.88
CA ARG A 127 19.36 13.66 -10.64
C ARG A 127 20.08 12.78 -9.62
N GLU A 128 19.41 12.42 -8.53
CA GLU A 128 19.99 11.51 -7.54
C GLU A 128 20.15 10.09 -8.08
N SER A 129 19.20 9.58 -8.87
CA SER A 129 19.33 8.28 -9.54
C SER A 129 20.51 8.26 -10.52
N LEU A 130 20.73 9.33 -11.29
CA LEU A 130 21.91 9.48 -12.14
C LEU A 130 23.20 9.50 -11.32
N ALA A 131 23.22 10.26 -10.21
CA ALA A 131 24.37 10.32 -9.31
C ALA A 131 24.68 8.97 -8.63
N TRP A 132 23.64 8.16 -8.37
CA TRP A 132 23.77 6.78 -7.87
C TRP A 132 24.42 5.83 -8.89
N GLY A 133 24.27 6.12 -10.19
CA GLY A 133 24.78 5.30 -11.29
C GLY A 133 23.69 4.72 -12.20
N THR A 134 22.42 5.09 -12.00
CA THR A 134 21.31 4.64 -12.83
C THR A 134 21.47 5.20 -14.23
N LYS A 135 21.42 4.34 -15.26
CA LYS A 135 21.47 4.78 -16.65
C LYS A 135 20.07 5.21 -17.11
N VAL A 136 19.78 6.49 -16.97
CA VAL A 136 18.55 7.09 -17.48
C VAL A 136 18.74 7.43 -18.95
N VAL A 137 17.80 7.03 -19.82
CA VAL A 137 17.92 7.19 -21.29
C VAL A 137 16.97 8.24 -21.86
N GLY A 138 16.08 8.80 -21.04
CA GLY A 138 15.24 9.93 -21.44
C GLY A 138 14.02 10.14 -20.57
N GLY A 139 13.25 11.16 -20.93
CA GLY A 139 11.96 11.49 -20.32
C GLY A 139 10.82 11.46 -21.32
N VAL A 140 9.58 11.42 -20.83
CA VAL A 140 8.38 11.57 -21.67
C VAL A 140 7.54 12.77 -21.22
N LYS A 141 7.05 13.56 -22.18
CA LYS A 141 6.13 14.68 -21.96
C LYS A 141 5.30 14.94 -23.22
N GLN A 142 4.00 15.20 -23.07
CA GLN A 142 3.07 15.45 -24.21
C GLN A 142 3.56 16.53 -25.20
N ASN A 143 4.18 17.60 -24.69
CA ASN A 143 4.77 18.68 -25.48
C ASN A 143 6.29 18.72 -25.24
N PRO A 144 7.06 17.82 -25.88
CA PRO A 144 8.50 17.77 -25.68
C PRO A 144 9.14 19.04 -26.26
N ARG A 145 10.06 19.64 -25.50
CA ARG A 145 10.95 20.72 -25.95
C ARG A 145 12.29 20.51 -25.28
N GLY A 146 13.38 20.51 -26.05
CA GLY A 146 14.75 20.42 -25.54
C GLY A 146 15.09 19.10 -24.83
N GLU A 147 16.16 19.15 -24.02
CA GLU A 147 16.69 18.04 -23.22
C GLU A 147 16.59 18.35 -21.73
N ASN A 148 16.30 17.37 -20.87
CA ASN A 148 16.32 17.57 -19.43
C ASN A 148 17.49 16.82 -18.78
N LEU A 149 18.29 17.49 -17.95
CA LEU A 149 19.53 16.95 -17.39
C LEU A 149 20.51 16.40 -18.46
N GLY A 150 20.46 16.96 -19.68
CA GLY A 150 21.23 16.47 -20.83
C GLY A 150 20.71 15.17 -21.45
N LEU A 151 19.45 14.80 -21.14
CA LEU A 151 18.79 13.60 -21.65
C LEU A 151 17.63 13.98 -22.61
N PRO A 152 17.37 13.16 -23.65
CA PRO A 152 16.30 13.44 -24.59
C PRO A 152 14.92 13.37 -23.91
N VAL A 153 14.00 14.21 -24.37
CA VAL A 153 12.59 14.20 -23.95
C VAL A 153 11.72 13.82 -25.16
N PHE A 154 11.04 12.70 -25.06
CA PHE A 154 10.15 12.14 -26.08
C PHE A 154 8.70 12.58 -25.85
N ARG A 155 7.87 12.55 -26.89
CA ARG A 155 6.44 12.83 -26.79
C ARG A 155 5.68 11.73 -26.06
N SER A 156 6.09 10.48 -26.25
CA SER A 156 5.43 9.29 -25.70
C SER A 156 6.42 8.20 -25.32
N VAL A 157 6.01 7.27 -24.46
CA VAL A 157 6.80 6.06 -24.11
C VAL A 157 7.03 5.21 -25.36
N ARG A 158 6.02 5.11 -26.23
CA ARG A 158 6.13 4.41 -27.53
C ARG A 158 7.17 5.03 -28.45
N GLU A 159 7.25 6.35 -28.52
CA GLU A 159 8.31 7.02 -29.28
C GLU A 159 9.68 6.72 -28.67
N ALA A 160 9.78 6.77 -27.35
CA ALA A 160 11.03 6.51 -26.67
C ALA A 160 11.53 5.08 -26.94
N GLN A 161 10.66 4.07 -26.82
CA GLN A 161 10.98 2.65 -27.10
C GLN A 161 11.44 2.39 -28.55
N LYS A 162 11.05 3.24 -29.51
CA LYS A 162 11.52 3.15 -30.91
C LYS A 162 12.92 3.74 -31.10
N ASN A 163 13.28 4.75 -30.32
CA ASN A 163 14.53 5.51 -30.48
C ASN A 163 15.63 5.02 -29.55
N VAL A 164 15.27 4.54 -28.36
CA VAL A 164 16.17 4.01 -27.34
C VAL A 164 15.59 2.73 -26.77
N ARG A 165 16.46 1.80 -26.34
CA ARG A 165 16.03 0.62 -25.61
C ARG A 165 15.58 1.04 -24.21
N VAL A 166 14.36 0.71 -23.81
CA VAL A 166 13.81 0.97 -22.47
C VAL A 166 13.56 -0.35 -21.77
N ASP A 167 14.27 -0.58 -20.66
CA ASP A 167 14.07 -1.76 -19.83
C ASP A 167 13.10 -1.47 -18.67
N ALA A 168 12.98 -0.21 -18.25
CA ALA A 168 12.07 0.20 -17.17
C ALA A 168 11.50 1.62 -17.33
N SER A 169 10.29 1.83 -16.81
CA SER A 169 9.60 3.12 -16.76
C SER A 169 9.36 3.55 -15.30
N ALA A 170 9.75 4.78 -14.95
CA ALA A 170 9.59 5.37 -13.62
C ALA A 170 8.46 6.41 -13.60
N VAL A 171 7.30 6.05 -13.05
CA VAL A 171 6.11 6.90 -13.06
C VAL A 171 6.16 7.88 -11.87
N TYR A 172 6.59 9.12 -12.14
CA TYR A 172 6.68 10.23 -11.16
C TYR A 172 5.58 11.30 -11.34
N VAL A 173 4.44 10.94 -11.93
CA VAL A 173 3.30 11.84 -12.07
C VAL A 173 2.37 11.75 -10.84
N PRO A 174 1.55 12.77 -10.56
CA PRO A 174 0.55 12.73 -9.49
C PRO A 174 -0.48 11.59 -9.64
N GLY A 175 -1.14 11.21 -8.55
CA GLY A 175 -2.07 10.08 -8.48
C GLY A 175 -3.13 10.06 -9.60
N GLY A 176 -3.81 11.19 -9.84
CA GLY A 176 -4.84 11.30 -10.88
C GLY A 176 -4.33 11.19 -12.32
N SER A 177 -3.01 11.13 -12.54
CA SER A 177 -2.39 10.89 -13.85
C SER A 177 -1.57 9.60 -13.91
N ALA A 178 -1.42 8.88 -12.79
CA ALA A 178 -0.52 7.74 -12.67
C ALA A 178 -0.97 6.56 -13.55
N ALA A 179 -2.27 6.24 -13.54
CA ALA A 179 -2.79 5.13 -14.33
C ALA A 179 -2.57 5.33 -15.83
N ALA A 180 -2.86 6.51 -16.37
CA ALA A 180 -2.60 6.79 -17.80
C ALA A 180 -1.12 6.63 -18.18
N ALA A 181 -0.19 6.99 -17.29
CA ALA A 181 1.24 6.79 -17.51
C ALA A 181 1.67 5.32 -17.42
N ILE A 182 1.03 4.53 -16.55
CA ILE A 182 1.24 3.08 -16.45
C ILE A 182 0.71 2.39 -17.71
N GLU A 183 -0.51 2.73 -18.14
CA GLU A 183 -1.16 2.20 -19.34
C GLU A 183 -0.33 2.46 -20.60
N GLU A 184 0.18 3.69 -20.77
CA GLU A 184 1.06 4.03 -21.88
C GLU A 184 2.33 3.16 -21.91
N ALA A 185 2.89 2.84 -20.73
CA ALA A 185 4.06 1.97 -20.62
C ALA A 185 3.73 0.49 -20.89
N ILE A 186 2.56 0.01 -20.46
CA ILE A 186 2.05 -1.34 -20.80
C ILE A 186 1.85 -1.45 -22.31
N GLU A 187 1.20 -0.48 -22.95
CA GLU A 187 0.97 -0.45 -24.40
C GLU A 187 2.26 -0.38 -25.24
N ALA A 188 3.33 0.15 -24.66
CA ALA A 188 4.66 0.20 -25.25
C ALA A 188 5.50 -1.07 -24.93
N GLU A 189 4.92 -2.04 -24.23
CA GLU A 189 5.56 -3.29 -23.79
C GLU A 189 6.85 -3.04 -23.00
N VAL A 190 6.88 -2.00 -22.15
CA VAL A 190 8.02 -1.75 -21.27
C VAL A 190 8.09 -2.86 -20.22
N PRO A 191 9.21 -3.58 -20.06
CA PRO A 191 9.25 -4.76 -19.19
C PRO A 191 8.92 -4.50 -17.73
N LEU A 192 9.40 -3.38 -17.19
CA LEU A 192 9.16 -3.00 -15.80
C LEU A 192 8.57 -1.59 -15.71
N VAL A 193 7.49 -1.44 -14.97
CA VAL A 193 6.93 -0.14 -14.58
C VAL A 193 7.02 -0.02 -13.07
N VAL A 194 7.60 1.09 -12.59
CA VAL A 194 7.68 1.41 -11.17
C VAL A 194 6.87 2.68 -10.93
N ALA A 195 5.74 2.51 -10.25
CA ALA A 195 4.83 3.61 -9.93
C ALA A 195 4.98 4.01 -8.47
N VAL A 196 5.35 5.26 -8.24
CA VAL A 196 5.56 5.77 -6.87
C VAL A 196 4.47 6.73 -6.42
N ALA A 197 3.50 7.00 -7.28
CA ALA A 197 2.40 7.91 -7.00
C ALA A 197 1.55 7.40 -5.84
N GLU A 198 1.25 8.29 -4.90
CA GLU A 198 0.28 8.07 -3.83
C GLU A 198 -1.09 8.58 -4.27
N HIS A 199 -2.15 8.13 -3.59
CA HIS A 199 -3.54 8.52 -3.88
C HIS A 199 -3.94 8.25 -5.34
N VAL A 200 -3.55 7.09 -5.87
CA VAL A 200 -4.07 6.60 -7.16
C VAL A 200 -5.47 6.02 -6.90
N PRO A 201 -6.50 6.41 -7.66
CA PRO A 201 -7.83 5.86 -7.46
C PRO A 201 -7.88 4.35 -7.67
N ILE A 202 -8.60 3.64 -6.80
CA ILE A 202 -8.72 2.16 -6.81
C ILE A 202 -9.27 1.67 -8.15
N HIS A 203 -10.25 2.39 -8.72
CA HIS A 203 -10.85 2.05 -10.02
C HIS A 203 -9.88 2.21 -11.18
N ASP A 204 -8.96 3.16 -11.10
CA ASP A 204 -7.88 3.29 -12.07
C ASP A 204 -6.89 2.13 -11.95
N MET A 205 -6.57 1.69 -10.72
CA MET A 205 -5.75 0.50 -10.51
C MET A 205 -6.44 -0.80 -10.95
N LEU A 206 -7.76 -0.96 -10.75
CA LEU A 206 -8.53 -2.10 -11.27
C LEU A 206 -8.44 -2.20 -12.79
N ARG A 207 -8.51 -1.07 -13.49
CA ARG A 207 -8.33 -0.97 -14.94
C ARG A 207 -6.91 -1.35 -15.37
N VAL A 208 -5.88 -0.82 -14.70
CA VAL A 208 -4.48 -1.18 -14.92
C VAL A 208 -4.26 -2.70 -14.76
N HIS A 209 -4.80 -3.30 -13.70
CA HIS A 209 -4.68 -4.74 -13.45
C HIS A 209 -5.44 -5.59 -14.46
N SER A 210 -6.59 -5.11 -14.94
CA SER A 210 -7.31 -5.74 -16.06
C SER A 210 -6.42 -5.80 -17.30
N MET A 211 -5.76 -4.69 -17.66
CA MET A 211 -4.80 -4.66 -18.77
C MET A 211 -3.59 -5.58 -18.54
N LEU A 212 -2.99 -5.54 -17.34
CA LEU A 212 -1.82 -6.36 -17.00
C LEU A 212 -2.11 -7.86 -17.17
N LYS A 213 -3.33 -8.33 -16.85
CA LYS A 213 -3.76 -9.72 -17.01
C LYS A 213 -3.88 -10.19 -18.46
N THR A 214 -3.94 -9.26 -19.43
CA THR A 214 -4.06 -9.61 -20.86
C THR A 214 -2.71 -9.89 -21.54
N GLN A 215 -1.60 -9.68 -20.83
CA GLN A 215 -0.25 -9.68 -21.38
C GLN A 215 0.77 -10.25 -20.39
N SER A 216 1.99 -10.54 -20.85
CA SER A 216 3.08 -11.10 -20.02
C SER A 216 4.42 -10.36 -20.14
N LYS A 217 4.43 -9.21 -20.82
CA LYS A 217 5.61 -8.37 -21.08
C LYS A 217 5.94 -7.43 -19.92
N THR A 218 4.93 -6.75 -19.39
CA THR A 218 5.08 -5.69 -18.40
C THR A 218 4.74 -6.19 -17.01
N ARG A 219 5.64 -5.93 -16.05
CA ARG A 219 5.40 -6.06 -14.61
C ARG A 219 5.30 -4.68 -13.95
N LEU A 220 4.41 -4.55 -12.99
CA LEU A 220 4.23 -3.34 -12.19
C LEU A 220 4.80 -3.51 -10.77
N VAL A 221 5.57 -2.55 -10.30
CA VAL A 221 5.90 -2.35 -8.88
C VAL A 221 5.20 -1.09 -8.40
N GLY A 222 4.51 -1.17 -7.26
CA GLY A 222 3.62 -0.13 -6.77
C GLY A 222 2.17 -0.29 -7.30
N ALA A 223 1.34 0.75 -7.32
CA ALA A 223 1.65 2.14 -6.97
C ALA A 223 1.93 2.36 -5.46
N ASN A 224 2.02 3.61 -5.01
CA ASN A 224 2.16 3.95 -3.59
C ASN A 224 3.37 3.26 -2.92
N CYS A 225 4.55 3.41 -3.54
CA CYS A 225 5.79 2.84 -3.01
C CYS A 225 6.99 3.78 -3.23
N PRO A 226 8.05 3.69 -2.40
CA PRO A 226 9.33 4.34 -2.69
C PRO A 226 10.02 3.89 -3.98
N GLY A 227 9.59 2.77 -4.58
CA GLY A 227 10.18 2.13 -5.75
C GLY A 227 11.17 1.01 -5.43
N ILE A 228 12.04 0.68 -6.39
CA ILE A 228 13.08 -0.34 -6.26
C ILE A 228 14.51 0.25 -6.34
N ILE A 229 15.44 -0.34 -5.60
CA ILE A 229 16.87 0.01 -5.67
C ILE A 229 17.73 -1.26 -5.65
N SER A 230 18.44 -1.51 -6.75
CA SER A 230 19.55 -2.46 -6.79
C SER A 230 20.82 -1.73 -6.35
N VAL A 231 21.31 -2.11 -5.19
CA VAL A 231 22.45 -1.46 -4.54
C VAL A 231 23.76 -1.99 -5.11
N THR A 232 23.86 -3.29 -5.41
CA THR A 232 25.02 -3.88 -6.10
C THR A 232 25.07 -3.48 -7.58
N GLY A 233 23.91 -3.45 -8.25
CA GLY A 233 23.77 -3.03 -9.65
C GLY A 233 23.78 -1.51 -9.89
N LYS A 234 23.89 -0.69 -8.82
CA LYS A 234 23.87 0.78 -8.88
C LYS A 234 22.68 1.36 -9.66
N CYS A 235 21.50 0.77 -9.48
CA CYS A 235 20.27 1.18 -10.15
C CYS A 235 19.22 1.59 -9.11
N ARG A 236 18.66 2.79 -9.26
CA ARG A 236 17.59 3.33 -8.42
C ARG A 236 16.45 3.83 -9.28
N ILE A 237 15.28 3.21 -9.13
CA ILE A 237 14.03 3.65 -9.72
C ILE A 237 13.07 3.94 -8.58
N GLY A 238 12.92 5.22 -8.24
CA GLY A 238 12.12 5.66 -7.13
C GLY A 238 12.74 6.85 -6.40
N PHE A 239 12.33 7.03 -5.15
CA PHE A 239 12.76 8.15 -4.30
C PHE A 239 13.45 7.68 -3.00
N GLN A 240 13.96 6.46 -2.95
CA GLN A 240 14.64 5.90 -1.77
C GLN A 240 15.75 6.82 -1.22
N PRO A 241 15.86 7.02 0.11
CA PRO A 241 16.89 7.88 0.69
C PRO A 241 18.26 7.21 0.62
N LEU A 242 19.09 7.63 -0.34
CA LEU A 242 20.40 7.02 -0.62
C LEU A 242 21.32 6.81 0.60
N PRO A 243 21.39 7.71 1.60
CA PRO A 243 22.25 7.49 2.78
C PRO A 243 21.94 6.23 3.59
N CYS A 244 20.75 5.64 3.42
CA CYS A 244 20.35 4.41 4.10
C CYS A 244 20.91 3.14 3.46
N PHE A 245 21.57 3.24 2.30
CA PHE A 245 21.95 2.08 1.48
C PHE A 245 23.46 1.99 1.29
N THR A 246 23.99 0.77 1.38
CA THR A 246 25.38 0.44 1.08
C THR A 246 25.45 -0.94 0.44
N PRO A 247 26.29 -1.18 -0.59
CA PRO A 247 26.42 -2.50 -1.18
C PRO A 247 26.71 -3.58 -0.12
N GLY A 248 26.05 -4.72 -0.28
CA GLY A 248 26.14 -5.82 0.67
C GLY A 248 25.34 -7.02 0.20
N LYS A 249 24.73 -7.73 1.16
CA LYS A 249 24.24 -9.10 0.93
C LYS A 249 22.81 -9.38 1.40
N ILE A 250 22.07 -8.33 1.78
CA ILE A 250 20.70 -8.47 2.27
C ILE A 250 19.70 -8.02 1.22
N GLY A 251 18.75 -8.91 0.89
CA GLY A 251 17.55 -8.57 0.12
C GLY A 251 16.46 -8.04 1.04
N ILE A 252 15.78 -6.96 0.66
CA ILE A 252 14.69 -6.36 1.47
C ILE A 252 13.43 -6.25 0.63
N VAL A 253 12.31 -6.79 1.11
CA VAL A 253 10.98 -6.53 0.54
C VAL A 253 10.06 -5.93 1.60
N ALA A 254 9.34 -4.88 1.23
CA ALA A 254 8.52 -4.15 2.18
C ALA A 254 7.26 -3.56 1.55
N LYS A 255 6.11 -3.68 2.25
CA LYS A 255 4.90 -2.89 1.95
C LYS A 255 5.07 -1.44 2.39
N SER A 256 5.56 -1.24 3.61
CA SER A 256 5.79 0.09 4.17
C SER A 256 7.10 0.71 3.67
N GLY A 257 7.02 1.91 3.09
CA GLY A 257 8.20 2.64 2.64
C GLY A 257 9.13 3.07 3.78
N THR A 258 8.59 3.58 4.89
CA THR A 258 9.43 4.05 6.01
C THR A 258 10.18 2.93 6.70
N LEU A 259 9.48 1.83 6.95
CA LEU A 259 10.11 0.66 7.53
C LEU A 259 11.14 0.02 6.57
N SER A 260 10.97 0.15 5.25
CA SER A 260 11.92 -0.42 4.27
C SER A 260 13.29 0.24 4.37
N TYR A 261 13.37 1.57 4.37
CA TYR A 261 14.66 2.26 4.48
C TYR A 261 15.21 2.31 5.91
N GLU A 262 14.38 2.18 6.96
CA GLU A 262 14.90 1.96 8.32
C GLU A 262 15.53 0.57 8.46
N ALA A 263 14.95 -0.46 7.84
CA ALA A 263 15.55 -1.79 7.76
C ALA A 263 16.86 -1.79 6.94
N ALA A 264 16.91 -1.03 5.83
CA ALA A 264 18.14 -0.82 5.07
C ALA A 264 19.20 -0.13 5.95
N ALA A 265 18.86 0.95 6.63
CA ALA A 265 19.81 1.64 7.51
C ALA A 265 20.27 0.77 8.69
N SER A 266 19.38 -0.05 9.26
CA SER A 266 19.74 -1.01 10.32
C SER A 266 20.76 -2.04 9.82
N THR A 267 20.53 -2.64 8.65
CA THR A 267 21.46 -3.62 8.05
C THR A 267 22.78 -2.99 7.58
N THR A 268 22.75 -1.74 7.11
CA THR A 268 23.95 -0.95 6.81
C THR A 268 24.78 -0.68 8.06
N ARG A 269 24.17 -0.23 9.16
CA ARG A 269 24.88 -0.01 10.44
C ARG A 269 25.52 -1.27 11.00
N ALA A 270 24.88 -2.42 10.80
CA ALA A 270 25.43 -3.72 11.20
C ALA A 270 26.61 -4.20 10.30
N GLY A 271 26.88 -3.50 9.20
CA GLY A 271 27.92 -3.83 8.22
C GLY A 271 27.51 -4.90 7.20
N LEU A 272 26.20 -5.13 7.01
CA LEU A 272 25.69 -6.16 6.10
C LEU A 272 25.35 -5.62 4.71
N GLY A 273 24.96 -4.34 4.61
CA GLY A 273 24.51 -3.69 3.37
C GLY A 273 23.36 -4.44 2.68
N GLN A 274 23.05 -4.05 1.45
CA GLN A 274 21.93 -4.62 0.70
C GLN A 274 22.35 -5.00 -0.73
N THR A 275 21.66 -5.97 -1.31
CA THR A 275 21.71 -6.32 -2.73
C THR A 275 20.64 -5.56 -3.49
N LEU A 276 19.38 -5.79 -3.11
CA LEU A 276 18.19 -5.28 -3.74
C LEU A 276 17.13 -4.98 -2.67
N CYS A 277 16.55 -3.80 -2.73
CA CYS A 277 15.39 -3.42 -1.92
C CYS A 277 14.18 -3.17 -2.83
N ILE A 278 13.14 -3.99 -2.67
CA ILE A 278 11.87 -3.90 -3.38
C ILE A 278 10.82 -3.33 -2.42
N SER A 279 10.50 -2.04 -2.58
CA SER A 279 9.33 -1.50 -1.89
C SER A 279 8.12 -1.77 -2.76
N MET A 280 7.30 -2.76 -2.39
CA MET A 280 6.11 -3.13 -3.16
C MET A 280 4.98 -2.11 -3.03
N GLY A 281 4.94 -1.38 -1.91
CA GLY A 281 3.93 -0.39 -1.61
C GLY A 281 2.79 -0.93 -0.75
N GLY A 282 2.03 0.01 -0.18
CA GLY A 282 0.86 -0.27 0.66
C GLY A 282 -0.47 -0.17 -0.10
N ASP A 283 -0.44 -0.03 -1.43
CA ASP A 283 -1.66 0.04 -2.25
C ASP A 283 -2.55 -1.19 -2.06
N VAL A 284 -3.88 -0.98 -2.11
CA VAL A 284 -4.89 -2.04 -2.07
C VAL A 284 -4.65 -3.05 -3.20
N LEU A 285 -4.21 -2.56 -4.35
CA LEU A 285 -3.95 -3.33 -5.57
C LEU A 285 -2.49 -3.15 -6.01
N ALA A 286 -1.55 -3.57 -5.16
CA ALA A 286 -0.13 -3.58 -5.52
C ALA A 286 0.16 -4.54 -6.68
N GLY A 287 1.07 -4.17 -7.58
CA GLY A 287 1.50 -5.01 -8.70
C GLY A 287 2.35 -6.22 -8.28
N THR A 288 3.56 -5.96 -7.79
CA THR A 288 4.52 -6.99 -7.33
C THR A 288 4.26 -7.31 -5.87
N ASN A 289 4.26 -8.58 -5.49
CA ASN A 289 3.99 -9.01 -4.10
C ASN A 289 5.21 -9.62 -3.39
N PHE A 290 5.03 -10.10 -2.15
CA PHE A 290 6.10 -10.74 -1.40
C PHE A 290 6.62 -12.03 -2.05
N VAL A 291 5.75 -12.85 -2.65
CA VAL A 291 6.13 -14.10 -3.30
C VAL A 291 7.03 -13.82 -4.51
N ASP A 292 6.70 -12.80 -5.31
CA ASP A 292 7.54 -12.36 -6.42
C ASP A 292 8.93 -11.95 -5.93
N ALA A 293 9.00 -11.09 -4.91
CA ALA A 293 10.26 -10.61 -4.35
C ALA A 293 11.09 -11.74 -3.72
N LEU A 294 10.46 -12.63 -2.96
CA LEU A 294 11.10 -13.80 -2.37
C LEU A 294 11.68 -14.72 -3.44
N SER A 295 10.98 -14.92 -4.57
CA SER A 295 11.48 -15.69 -5.71
C SER A 295 12.69 -15.02 -6.38
N THR A 296 12.70 -13.68 -6.47
CA THR A 296 13.87 -12.91 -6.92
C THR A 296 15.05 -13.10 -5.97
N PHE A 297 14.85 -12.95 -4.66
CA PHE A 297 15.92 -13.09 -3.67
C PHE A 297 16.42 -14.52 -3.54
N GLU A 298 15.58 -15.53 -3.73
CA GLU A 298 16.02 -16.91 -3.80
C GLU A 298 17.03 -17.09 -4.93
N SER A 299 16.70 -16.58 -6.11
CA SER A 299 17.48 -16.75 -7.34
C SER A 299 18.77 -15.91 -7.36
N ASP A 300 18.82 -14.81 -6.62
CA ASP A 300 19.96 -13.91 -6.58
C ASP A 300 21.13 -14.47 -5.74
N PRO A 301 22.27 -14.87 -6.34
CA PRO A 301 23.40 -15.43 -5.61
C PRO A 301 24.12 -14.44 -4.69
N GLU A 302 23.97 -13.12 -4.90
CA GLU A 302 24.57 -12.10 -4.03
C GLU A 302 23.78 -11.94 -2.71
N THR A 303 22.51 -12.35 -2.70
CA THR A 303 21.66 -12.26 -1.52
C THR A 303 21.92 -13.46 -0.59
N GLU A 304 22.46 -13.20 0.60
CA GLU A 304 22.71 -14.21 1.64
C GLU A 304 21.63 -14.22 2.73
N GLY A 305 20.88 -13.13 2.92
CA GLY A 305 19.81 -13.03 3.93
C GLY A 305 18.67 -12.14 3.44
N ILE A 306 17.47 -12.39 3.94
CA ILE A 306 16.26 -11.70 3.47
C ILE A 306 15.54 -11.02 4.64
N VAL A 307 15.11 -9.79 4.44
CA VAL A 307 14.22 -9.05 5.33
C VAL A 307 12.87 -8.85 4.65
N LEU A 308 11.80 -9.23 5.35
CA LEU A 308 10.41 -9.05 4.94
C LEU A 308 9.70 -8.09 5.90
N VAL A 309 9.14 -7.01 5.38
CA VAL A 309 8.40 -6.03 6.18
C VAL A 309 6.95 -5.96 5.72
N GLY A 310 6.08 -6.63 6.45
CA GLY A 310 4.63 -6.65 6.26
C GLY A 310 3.87 -5.64 7.13
N GLU A 311 2.59 -5.51 6.85
CA GLU A 311 1.64 -4.66 7.58
C GLU A 311 0.20 -5.18 7.45
N ILE A 312 -0.74 -4.55 8.15
CA ILE A 312 -2.17 -4.87 8.02
C ILE A 312 -2.67 -4.79 6.56
N GLY A 313 -3.80 -5.48 6.30
CA GLY A 313 -4.47 -5.50 5.00
C GLY A 313 -3.95 -6.54 4.01
N GLY A 314 -4.87 -7.26 3.36
CA GLY A 314 -4.59 -8.28 2.36
C GLY A 314 -4.03 -9.58 2.95
N THR A 315 -3.73 -10.54 2.07
CA THR A 315 -3.21 -11.87 2.41
C THR A 315 -1.74 -12.05 2.08
N ALA A 316 -1.04 -11.03 1.57
CA ALA A 316 0.29 -11.17 1.01
C ALA A 316 1.31 -11.81 1.98
N GLU A 317 1.22 -11.53 3.28
CA GLU A 317 2.05 -12.15 4.31
C GLU A 317 1.72 -13.64 4.53
N MET A 318 0.47 -14.05 4.33
CA MET A 318 0.05 -15.45 4.37
C MET A 318 0.61 -16.22 3.16
N ASP A 319 0.51 -15.62 1.97
CA ASP A 319 1.05 -16.19 0.74
C ASP A 319 2.59 -16.30 0.84
N ALA A 320 3.23 -15.30 1.43
CA ALA A 320 4.66 -15.34 1.76
C ALA A 320 4.98 -16.48 2.74
N ALA A 321 4.18 -16.67 3.80
CA ALA A 321 4.38 -17.75 4.76
C ALA A 321 4.25 -19.14 4.09
N ASP A 322 3.31 -19.30 3.16
CA ASP A 322 3.15 -20.52 2.36
C ASP A 322 4.38 -20.77 1.49
N TRP A 323 4.85 -19.75 0.78
CA TRP A 323 6.05 -19.82 -0.03
C TRP A 323 7.30 -20.13 0.79
N ILE A 324 7.46 -19.52 1.97
CA ILE A 324 8.62 -19.74 2.85
C ILE A 324 8.66 -21.20 3.33
N ARG A 325 7.51 -21.77 3.69
CA ARG A 325 7.41 -23.19 4.09
C ARG A 325 7.81 -24.12 2.96
N ASP A 326 7.38 -23.83 1.74
CA ASP A 326 7.80 -24.59 0.56
C ASP A 326 9.30 -24.44 0.31
N TYR A 327 9.82 -23.21 0.32
CA TYR A 327 11.24 -22.89 0.14
C TYR A 327 12.13 -23.63 1.13
N TYR A 328 11.78 -23.63 2.42
CA TYR A 328 12.56 -24.30 3.46
C TYR A 328 12.48 -25.83 3.37
N ARG A 329 11.41 -26.38 2.77
CA ARG A 329 11.27 -27.81 2.50
C ARG A 329 12.10 -28.26 1.30
N ARG A 330 12.10 -27.47 0.23
CA ARG A 330 12.71 -27.85 -1.07
C ARG A 330 14.17 -27.44 -1.23
N THR A 331 14.67 -26.55 -0.38
CA THR A 331 16.05 -26.04 -0.47
C THR A 331 16.89 -26.57 0.69
N ALA A 332 18.01 -27.23 0.39
CA ALA A 332 18.88 -27.83 1.40
C ALA A 332 19.57 -26.79 2.32
N ASN A 333 19.89 -25.61 1.78
CA ASN A 333 20.48 -24.50 2.53
C ASN A 333 19.71 -23.20 2.22
N PRO A 334 18.48 -23.05 2.75
CA PRO A 334 17.64 -21.90 2.44
C PRO A 334 18.22 -20.64 3.08
N LYS A 335 18.13 -19.48 2.44
CA LYS A 335 18.59 -18.20 3.00
C LYS A 335 17.78 -17.87 4.27
N PRO A 336 18.41 -17.38 5.36
CA PRO A 336 17.69 -16.94 6.56
C PRO A 336 16.77 -15.76 6.22
N ILE A 337 15.56 -15.79 6.79
CA ILE A 337 14.53 -14.77 6.61
C ILE A 337 14.21 -14.17 7.98
N MET A 338 14.27 -12.84 8.07
CA MET A 338 13.73 -12.08 9.21
C MET A 338 12.49 -11.31 8.77
N ALA A 339 11.52 -11.17 9.66
CA ALA A 339 10.29 -10.46 9.33
C ALA A 339 9.77 -9.55 10.44
N LEU A 340 9.01 -8.53 10.03
CA LEU A 340 8.25 -7.63 10.88
C LEU A 340 6.83 -7.51 10.30
N VAL A 341 5.81 -7.48 11.16
CA VAL A 341 4.44 -7.12 10.77
C VAL A 341 3.97 -5.97 11.66
N GLY A 342 3.72 -4.82 11.04
CA GLY A 342 3.18 -3.63 11.71
C GLY A 342 1.65 -3.60 11.75
N GLY A 343 1.09 -2.95 12.77
CA GLY A 343 -0.34 -2.73 12.96
C GLY A 343 -1.04 -3.80 13.81
N GLN A 344 -0.32 -4.45 14.73
CA GLN A 344 -0.91 -5.44 15.65
C GLN A 344 -1.94 -4.84 16.61
N HIS A 345 -1.84 -3.55 16.90
CA HIS A 345 -2.76 -2.77 17.73
C HIS A 345 -3.48 -1.69 16.90
N ALA A 346 -3.53 -1.85 15.58
CA ALA A 346 -4.35 -0.98 14.75
C ALA A 346 -5.84 -1.18 15.11
N PRO A 347 -6.61 -0.10 15.32
CA PRO A 347 -8.04 -0.23 15.61
C PRO A 347 -8.78 -0.87 14.43
N ALA A 348 -9.75 -1.74 14.75
CA ALA A 348 -10.57 -2.41 13.74
C ALA A 348 -11.34 -1.39 12.89
N GLU A 349 -11.58 -1.73 11.61
CA GLU A 349 -12.32 -0.91 10.64
C GLU A 349 -11.76 0.50 10.38
N ARG A 350 -10.56 0.81 10.89
CA ARG A 350 -9.91 2.11 10.69
C ARG A 350 -8.81 1.98 9.64
N VAL A 351 -8.76 2.96 8.76
CA VAL A 351 -7.66 3.12 7.79
C VAL A 351 -6.48 3.76 8.49
N MET A 352 -5.32 3.13 8.36
CA MET A 352 -4.06 3.58 8.94
C MET A 352 -3.15 4.16 7.86
N GLY A 353 -2.61 5.35 8.13
CA GLY A 353 -1.66 6.00 7.23
C GLY A 353 -2.26 6.62 5.97
N HIS A 354 -1.40 7.36 5.25
CA HIS A 354 -1.68 7.90 3.92
C HIS A 354 -1.83 6.80 2.85
N ALA A 355 -1.19 5.65 3.09
CA ALA A 355 -1.16 4.54 2.16
C ALA A 355 -2.48 3.75 2.10
N GLY A 356 -3.44 4.03 2.99
CA GLY A 356 -4.71 3.32 2.97
C GLY A 356 -4.60 1.90 3.53
N ALA A 357 -3.77 1.65 4.55
CA ALA A 357 -3.62 0.32 5.13
C ALA A 357 -4.84 0.02 6.03
N TRP A 358 -5.64 -0.98 5.66
CA TRP A 358 -6.79 -1.43 6.44
C TRP A 358 -7.07 -2.91 6.21
N THR A 359 -7.63 -3.56 7.22
CA THR A 359 -8.06 -4.97 7.18
C THR A 359 -9.50 -5.03 6.68
N ALA A 360 -9.71 -5.64 5.51
CA ALA A 360 -11.04 -5.86 4.99
C ALA A 360 -11.75 -6.99 5.76
N PRO A 361 -13.10 -7.01 5.77
CA PRO A 361 -13.85 -8.11 6.37
C PRO A 361 -13.33 -9.48 5.88
N GLY A 362 -12.85 -10.29 6.82
CA GLY A 362 -12.35 -11.65 6.59
C GLY A 362 -10.95 -11.76 6.03
N GLU A 363 -10.22 -10.66 5.97
CA GLU A 363 -8.77 -10.72 5.87
C GLU A 363 -8.14 -11.06 7.23
N PRO A 364 -6.96 -11.70 7.25
CA PRO A 364 -6.22 -11.96 8.48
C PRO A 364 -5.74 -10.64 9.11
N ASP A 365 -5.87 -10.55 10.44
CA ASP A 365 -5.29 -9.44 11.19
C ASP A 365 -3.74 -9.52 11.24
N ALA A 366 -3.09 -8.45 11.70
CA ALA A 366 -1.61 -8.41 11.78
C ALA A 366 -1.03 -9.50 12.69
N LYS A 367 -1.77 -9.93 13.72
CA LYS A 367 -1.32 -10.97 14.65
C LYS A 367 -1.34 -12.36 14.00
N ALA A 368 -2.37 -12.67 13.23
CA ALA A 368 -2.46 -13.89 12.43
C ALA A 368 -1.34 -13.95 11.39
N LYS A 369 -1.05 -12.82 10.72
CA LYS A 369 0.06 -12.70 9.77
C LYS A 369 1.42 -12.91 10.45
N TYR A 370 1.64 -12.28 11.60
CA TYR A 370 2.84 -12.49 12.41
C TYR A 370 3.04 -13.98 12.71
N GLN A 371 1.99 -14.65 13.21
CA GLN A 371 2.03 -16.07 13.58
C GLN A 371 2.28 -16.98 12.37
N ALA A 372 1.70 -16.64 11.21
CA ALA A 372 1.90 -17.39 9.98
C ALA A 372 3.35 -17.34 9.51
N LEU A 373 3.98 -16.16 9.51
CA LEU A 373 5.39 -15.97 9.14
C LEU A 373 6.34 -16.65 10.15
N GLU A 374 6.06 -16.50 11.45
CA GLU A 374 6.83 -17.15 12.52
C GLU A 374 6.77 -18.68 12.38
N SER A 375 5.57 -19.23 12.18
CA SER A 375 5.36 -20.67 11.98
C SER A 375 5.96 -21.18 10.67
N ALA A 376 6.15 -20.31 9.68
CA ALA A 376 6.84 -20.64 8.44
C ALA A 376 8.37 -20.75 8.60
N GLY A 377 8.92 -20.24 9.71
CA GLY A 377 10.35 -20.26 10.01
C GLY A 377 11.05 -18.92 9.83
N ALA A 378 10.31 -17.83 9.57
CA ALA A 378 10.88 -16.49 9.60
C ALA A 378 11.17 -16.06 11.05
N VAL A 379 12.31 -15.41 11.27
CA VAL A 379 12.67 -14.86 12.59
C VAL A 379 12.01 -13.50 12.75
N MET A 380 11.03 -13.42 13.65
CA MET A 380 10.26 -12.19 13.86
C MET A 380 11.03 -11.17 14.71
N VAL A 381 10.90 -9.89 14.35
CA VAL A 381 11.32 -8.75 15.17
C VAL A 381 10.14 -7.83 15.45
N ASN A 382 10.25 -7.03 16.50
CA ASN A 382 9.21 -6.08 16.91
C ASN A 382 9.49 -4.62 16.53
N HIS A 383 10.67 -4.30 16.01
CA HIS A 383 11.05 -2.97 15.53
C HIS A 383 12.13 -3.09 14.43
N PRO A 384 12.11 -2.27 13.37
CA PRO A 384 13.06 -2.38 12.25
C PRO A 384 14.53 -2.18 12.64
N GLU A 385 14.81 -1.48 13.75
CA GLU A 385 16.18 -1.29 14.23
C GLU A 385 16.90 -2.61 14.54
N LYS A 386 16.15 -3.69 14.82
CA LYS A 386 16.69 -5.01 15.18
C LYS A 386 17.14 -5.86 13.98
N PHE A 387 16.80 -5.47 12.75
CA PHE A 387 17.12 -6.28 11.57
C PHE A 387 18.63 -6.47 11.37
N GLY A 388 19.44 -5.42 11.56
CA GLY A 388 20.88 -5.46 11.33
C GLY A 388 21.60 -6.46 12.22
N GLU A 389 21.59 -6.23 13.53
CA GLU A 389 22.29 -7.11 14.47
C GLU A 389 21.64 -8.50 14.55
N GLY A 390 20.31 -8.60 14.40
CA GLY A 390 19.61 -9.88 14.31
C GLY A 390 20.06 -10.71 13.10
N MET A 391 20.13 -10.10 11.91
CA MET A 391 20.54 -10.80 10.69
C MET A 391 22.02 -11.19 10.74
N LYS A 392 22.86 -10.33 11.32
CA LYS A 392 24.28 -10.60 11.55
C LYS A 392 24.49 -11.82 12.44
N ALA A 393 23.70 -11.95 13.51
CA ALA A 393 23.71 -13.11 14.37
C ALA A 393 23.26 -14.39 13.63
N LEU A 394 22.20 -14.31 12.82
CA LEU A 394 21.70 -15.44 12.03
C LEU A 394 22.69 -15.94 10.96
N LEU A 395 23.35 -15.01 10.26
CA LEU A 395 24.38 -15.37 9.28
C LEU A 395 25.61 -16.00 9.95
N LYS A 396 26.03 -15.48 11.11
CA LYS A 396 27.15 -16.03 11.88
C LYS A 396 26.85 -17.43 12.42
N SER A 397 25.66 -17.66 12.97
CA SER A 397 25.28 -18.97 13.52
C SER A 397 25.24 -20.05 12.44
N ARG A 398 24.82 -19.70 11.21
CA ARG A 398 24.88 -20.59 10.04
C ARG A 398 26.28 -20.90 9.57
N GLY A 399 27.17 -19.90 9.51
CA GLY A 399 28.58 -20.13 9.20
C GLY A 399 29.24 -21.10 10.19
N LEU A 400 28.86 -21.01 11.47
CA LEU A 400 29.32 -21.93 12.51
C LEU A 400 28.69 -23.33 12.40
N ALA A 401 27.39 -23.44 12.09
CA ALA A 401 26.72 -24.73 11.89
C ALA A 401 27.24 -25.49 10.65
N HIS A 402 27.57 -24.78 9.58
CA HIS A 402 28.20 -25.37 8.39
C HIS A 402 29.59 -25.91 8.70
N ASN A 403 30.38 -25.18 9.51
CA ASN A 403 31.69 -25.63 9.97
C ASN A 403 31.63 -26.75 11.03
N ALA A 404 30.58 -26.79 11.86
CA ALA A 404 30.36 -27.83 12.86
C ALA A 404 29.88 -29.16 12.25
N ASN A 405 29.15 -29.12 11.13
CA ASN A 405 28.72 -30.32 10.38
C ASN A 405 29.88 -31.05 9.67
N PHE A 406 31.02 -30.38 9.48
CA PHE A 406 32.28 -31.05 9.12
C PHE A 406 32.98 -31.71 10.32
N ALA A 407 32.58 -31.38 11.55
CA ALA A 407 33.33 -31.73 12.75
C ALA A 407 32.65 -32.73 13.69
N ARG A 408 31.32 -32.93 13.68
CA ARG A 408 30.68 -33.89 14.61
C ARG A 408 29.44 -34.57 14.06
N GLY A 409 29.53 -35.90 13.99
CA GLY A 409 28.37 -36.79 13.99
C GLY A 409 27.64 -36.79 15.35
N VAL A 410 26.32 -36.98 15.25
CA VAL A 410 25.38 -37.55 16.23
C VAL A 410 25.39 -36.98 17.66
N SER A 411 24.39 -36.16 18.01
CA SER A 411 23.50 -36.45 19.15
C SER A 411 22.25 -35.57 19.11
N GLN A 412 21.07 -36.21 19.12
CA GLN A 412 19.76 -35.58 19.29
C GLN A 412 19.50 -35.34 20.77
N GLN A 413 18.93 -34.18 21.12
CA GLN A 413 18.04 -34.07 22.28
C GLN A 413 16.83 -33.18 21.95
N ARG A 414 15.64 -33.71 22.25
CA ARG A 414 14.32 -33.06 22.14
C ARG A 414 13.97 -32.42 23.48
N GLY A 415 13.43 -31.21 23.48
CA GLY A 415 12.83 -30.54 24.64
C GLY A 415 11.33 -30.37 24.46
N PHE A 416 10.56 -30.72 25.48
CA PHE A 416 9.09 -30.79 25.50
C PHE A 416 8.43 -29.41 25.70
N HIS A 417 7.31 -29.19 25.00
CA HIS A 417 6.35 -28.10 25.22
C HIS A 417 5.33 -28.48 26.31
N THR A 418 5.02 -27.57 27.23
CA THR A 418 3.66 -27.33 27.75
C THR A 418 3.64 -25.97 28.47
N MET A 419 2.63 -25.13 28.20
CA MET A 419 2.00 -24.24 29.19
C MET A 419 0.63 -23.78 28.69
N ARG A 420 -0.36 -23.88 29.59
CA ARG A 420 -1.79 -23.59 29.43
C ARG A 420 -2.05 -22.10 29.18
N ARG A 421 -3.01 -21.79 28.29
CA ARG A 421 -3.64 -20.47 28.16
C ARG A 421 -4.76 -20.31 29.20
N ALA A 422 -4.79 -19.16 29.86
CA ALA A 422 -5.98 -18.65 30.56
C ALA A 422 -6.65 -17.60 29.66
N THR A 423 -7.95 -17.75 29.42
CA THR A 423 -8.79 -16.80 28.68
C THR A 423 -9.54 -15.92 29.68
N LEU A 424 -9.38 -14.60 29.56
CA LEU A 424 -10.26 -13.62 30.18
C LEU A 424 -11.17 -13.06 29.09
N ASP A 425 -12.46 -13.19 29.31
CA ASP A 425 -13.53 -12.70 28.45
C ASP A 425 -13.87 -11.27 28.91
N VAL A 426 -13.72 -10.30 28.01
CA VAL A 426 -14.11 -8.91 28.26
C VAL A 426 -15.06 -8.48 27.15
N SER A 427 -16.35 -8.46 27.49
CA SER A 427 -17.41 -7.88 26.67
C SER A 427 -17.24 -6.36 26.64
N HIS A 428 -16.85 -5.83 25.47
CA HIS A 428 -16.93 -4.40 25.18
C HIS A 428 -18.16 -4.11 24.33
N LYS A 429 -19.03 -3.24 24.84
CA LYS A 429 -20.06 -2.57 24.03
C LYS A 429 -19.37 -1.66 23.01
N ALA A 430 -19.71 -1.82 21.74
CA ALA A 430 -19.17 -1.04 20.64
C ALA A 430 -19.53 0.46 20.78
N PRO A 431 -18.54 1.37 20.86
CA PRO A 431 -18.77 2.79 20.59
C PRO A 431 -18.93 3.00 19.07
N GLN A 432 -19.71 4.00 18.68
CA GLN A 432 -19.78 4.48 17.29
C GLN A 432 -18.38 4.92 16.83
N GLN A 433 -17.83 4.20 15.86
CA GLN A 433 -16.54 4.49 15.24
C GLN A 433 -16.76 5.03 13.83
N GLN A 434 -16.20 6.21 13.54
CA GLN A 434 -16.20 6.79 12.19
C GLN A 434 -14.87 6.52 11.51
N ALA A 435 -14.91 6.06 10.25
CA ALA A 435 -13.77 5.63 9.44
C ALA A 435 -13.52 6.64 8.31
N ARG A 436 -12.27 6.75 7.87
CA ARG A 436 -11.77 7.69 6.84
C ARG A 436 -12.16 7.36 5.39
N ASN A 437 -13.13 6.49 5.22
CA ASN A 437 -13.82 6.36 3.95
C ASN A 437 -15.09 7.18 4.04
N LEU A 438 -15.55 7.77 2.94
CA LEU A 438 -16.89 8.33 2.86
C LEU A 438 -17.89 7.18 2.99
N TYR A 439 -18.13 6.73 4.22
CA TYR A 439 -19.29 5.95 4.54
C TYR A 439 -20.44 6.93 4.52
N VAL A 440 -21.21 6.84 3.45
CA VAL A 440 -22.50 7.52 3.43
C VAL A 440 -23.37 6.88 4.51
N LYS A 441 -24.24 7.69 5.10
CA LYS A 441 -25.16 7.21 6.12
C LYS A 441 -25.99 6.05 5.56
N PRO A 442 -26.41 5.06 6.37
CA PRO A 442 -27.14 3.90 5.87
C PRO A 442 -28.35 4.27 4.99
N PHE A 443 -29.13 5.29 5.38
CA PHE A 443 -30.25 5.76 4.56
C PHE A 443 -29.81 6.33 3.18
N GLN A 444 -28.64 6.98 3.10
CA GLN A 444 -28.11 7.49 1.83
C GLN A 444 -27.67 6.35 0.91
N ALA A 445 -27.09 5.27 1.47
CA ALA A 445 -26.79 4.05 0.71
C ALA A 445 -28.07 3.39 0.17
N LEU A 446 -29.11 3.33 1.00
CA LEU A 446 -30.44 2.85 0.60
C LEU A 446 -31.09 3.74 -0.47
N ASP A 447 -30.93 5.05 -0.42
CA ASP A 447 -31.41 5.98 -1.45
C ASP A 447 -30.71 5.77 -2.79
N MET A 448 -29.40 5.49 -2.79
CA MET A 448 -28.67 5.13 -4.02
C MET A 448 -29.21 3.84 -4.65
N LEU A 449 -29.57 2.85 -3.83
CA LEU A 449 -30.22 1.62 -4.30
C LEU A 449 -31.62 1.90 -4.87
N ARG A 450 -32.43 2.72 -4.20
CA ARG A 450 -33.76 3.15 -4.69
C ARG A 450 -33.65 3.85 -6.06
N ALA A 451 -32.65 4.72 -6.23
CA ALA A 451 -32.39 5.39 -7.50
C ALA A 451 -32.04 4.42 -8.64
N LYS A 452 -31.53 3.22 -8.32
CA LYS A 452 -31.29 2.12 -9.25
C LYS A 452 -32.46 1.13 -9.35
N SER A 453 -33.65 1.50 -8.86
CA SER A 453 -34.87 0.69 -8.87
C SER A 453 -34.77 -0.62 -8.07
N VAL A 454 -33.86 -0.69 -7.10
CA VAL A 454 -33.79 -1.81 -6.15
C VAL A 454 -34.88 -1.65 -5.09
N ALA A 455 -35.62 -2.72 -4.82
CA ALA A 455 -36.61 -2.73 -3.74
C ALA A 455 -35.90 -2.64 -2.38
N VAL A 456 -36.27 -1.64 -1.58
CA VAL A 456 -35.66 -1.37 -0.27
C VAL A 456 -36.75 -1.25 0.79
N ASN A 457 -36.56 -1.93 1.91
CA ASN A 457 -37.41 -1.87 3.10
C ASN A 457 -36.55 -1.70 4.35
N GLU A 458 -36.37 -0.45 4.79
CA GLU A 458 -35.48 -0.09 5.89
C GLU A 458 -35.99 -0.64 7.23
N THR A 459 -35.51 -1.84 7.56
CA THR A 459 -35.87 -2.63 8.74
C THR A 459 -34.63 -3.36 9.22
N ALA A 460 -34.59 -3.71 10.51
CA ALA A 460 -33.47 -4.51 11.03
C ALA A 460 -33.39 -5.86 10.32
N SER A 461 -32.17 -6.25 9.94
CA SER A 461 -31.91 -7.56 9.37
C SER A 461 -32.21 -8.68 10.37
N SER A 462 -32.57 -9.84 9.83
CA SER A 462 -32.90 -11.06 10.55
C SER A 462 -31.97 -12.20 10.14
N ASP A 463 -31.89 -13.26 10.93
CA ASP A 463 -31.06 -14.43 10.63
C ASP A 463 -31.43 -15.13 9.31
N ALA A 464 -32.62 -14.87 8.77
CA ALA A 464 -33.09 -15.39 7.50
C ALA A 464 -32.65 -14.54 6.29
N ASP A 465 -32.08 -13.36 6.53
CA ASP A 465 -31.55 -12.50 5.47
C ASP A 465 -30.16 -12.97 5.07
N PHE A 466 -29.79 -12.72 3.83
CA PHE A 466 -28.46 -13.02 3.30
C PHE A 466 -27.61 -11.77 3.24
N PHE A 467 -26.30 -11.99 3.28
CA PHE A 467 -25.28 -10.97 3.12
C PHE A 467 -24.71 -11.01 1.71
N LEU A 468 -24.61 -9.85 1.07
CA LEU A 468 -23.98 -9.69 -0.23
C LEU A 468 -23.12 -8.43 -0.22
N THR A 469 -21.90 -8.54 -0.71
CA THR A 469 -20.99 -7.40 -0.84
C THR A 469 -20.33 -7.40 -2.20
N LEU A 470 -20.29 -6.24 -2.85
CA LEU A 470 -19.42 -5.99 -3.98
C LEU A 470 -18.20 -5.19 -3.49
N THR A 471 -17.00 -5.75 -3.67
CA THR A 471 -15.75 -5.19 -3.15
C THR A 471 -14.58 -5.48 -4.10
N VAL A 472 -13.38 -5.06 -3.73
CA VAL A 472 -12.13 -5.44 -4.39
C VAL A 472 -11.51 -6.67 -3.73
N ASP A 473 -11.09 -7.64 -4.54
CA ASP A 473 -10.27 -8.76 -4.12
C ASP A 473 -8.80 -8.46 -4.44
N ARG A 474 -8.01 -8.32 -3.38
CA ARG A 474 -6.58 -7.97 -3.45
C ARG A 474 -5.72 -9.11 -3.99
N THR A 475 -6.15 -10.35 -3.83
CA THR A 475 -5.42 -11.54 -4.34
C THR A 475 -5.71 -11.73 -5.81
N ALA A 476 -6.99 -11.66 -6.19
CA ALA A 476 -7.41 -11.78 -7.58
C ALA A 476 -7.09 -10.51 -8.39
N LEU A 477 -6.81 -9.37 -7.73
CA LEU A 477 -6.57 -8.05 -8.35
C LEU A 477 -7.74 -7.63 -9.26
N SER A 478 -8.97 -7.80 -8.77
CA SER A 478 -10.21 -7.56 -9.52
C SER A 478 -11.39 -7.24 -8.60
N PRO A 479 -12.54 -6.79 -9.14
CA PRO A 479 -13.80 -6.80 -8.41
C PRO A 479 -14.18 -8.20 -7.95
N CYS A 480 -14.98 -8.26 -6.90
CA CYS A 480 -15.39 -9.50 -6.27
C CYS A 480 -16.73 -9.38 -5.55
N ILE A 481 -17.55 -10.41 -5.69
CA ILE A 481 -18.75 -10.59 -4.88
C ILE A 481 -18.40 -11.46 -3.69
N LEU A 482 -18.66 -10.97 -2.49
CA LEU A 482 -18.69 -11.77 -1.27
C LEU A 482 -20.15 -12.09 -0.94
N ALA A 483 -20.45 -13.35 -0.64
CA ALA A 483 -21.83 -13.79 -0.40
C ALA A 483 -21.89 -14.74 0.80
N SER A 484 -22.86 -14.54 1.69
CA SER A 484 -23.15 -15.47 2.80
C SER A 484 -24.65 -15.67 2.96
N SER A 485 -25.07 -16.89 3.25
CA SER A 485 -26.49 -17.24 3.46
C SER A 485 -27.06 -16.71 4.78
N THR A 486 -26.25 -16.03 5.59
CA THR A 486 -26.65 -15.36 6.84
C THR A 486 -26.39 -13.86 6.73
N ALA A 487 -27.16 -13.06 7.47
CA ALA A 487 -27.02 -11.60 7.48
C ALA A 487 -25.67 -11.12 8.06
N ALA A 488 -25.09 -11.91 8.96
CA ALA A 488 -23.78 -11.65 9.54
C ALA A 488 -22.65 -12.11 8.61
N PHE A 489 -21.64 -11.27 8.47
CA PHE A 489 -20.40 -11.64 7.81
C PHE A 489 -19.60 -12.61 8.69
N SER A 490 -19.22 -13.76 8.12
CA SER A 490 -18.31 -14.72 8.73
C SER A 490 -17.29 -15.18 7.69
N PRO A 491 -15.97 -14.98 7.89
CA PRO A 491 -14.96 -15.34 6.89
C PRO A 491 -15.04 -16.80 6.44
N GLU A 492 -15.27 -17.71 7.39
CA GLU A 492 -15.38 -19.17 7.19
C GLU A 492 -16.61 -19.57 6.32
N HIS A 493 -17.64 -18.73 6.30
CA HIS A 493 -18.96 -19.00 5.71
C HIS A 493 -19.33 -17.97 4.63
N THR A 494 -18.33 -17.28 4.08
CA THR A 494 -18.53 -16.31 3.01
C THR A 494 -17.83 -16.77 1.75
N GLY A 495 -18.61 -16.98 0.69
CA GLY A 495 -18.12 -17.32 -0.64
C GLY A 495 -17.51 -16.09 -1.31
N ARG A 496 -16.45 -16.30 -2.08
CA ARG A 496 -15.71 -15.25 -2.78
C ARG A 496 -15.73 -15.52 -4.29
N PHE A 497 -16.23 -14.56 -5.05
CA PHE A 497 -16.48 -14.69 -6.49
C PHE A 497 -15.86 -13.51 -7.25
N PRO A 498 -14.56 -13.55 -7.56
CA PRO A 498 -13.90 -12.51 -8.35
C PRO A 498 -14.38 -12.54 -9.81
N PHE A 499 -14.44 -11.38 -10.46
CA PHE A 499 -14.89 -11.25 -11.85
C PHE A 499 -14.18 -10.13 -12.62
N SER A 500 -14.35 -10.07 -13.94
CA SER A 500 -13.67 -9.09 -14.82
C SER A 500 -14.16 -7.67 -14.58
N TYR A 501 -13.23 -6.71 -14.47
CA TYR A 501 -13.56 -5.28 -14.35
C TYR A 501 -14.06 -4.69 -15.68
N GLU A 502 -13.45 -5.03 -16.81
CA GLU A 502 -13.78 -4.45 -18.12
C GLU A 502 -15.03 -5.07 -18.75
N THR A 503 -15.22 -6.37 -18.57
CA THR A 503 -16.29 -7.14 -19.23
C THR A 503 -17.04 -8.01 -18.21
N PRO A 504 -17.74 -7.41 -17.24
CA PRO A 504 -18.47 -8.16 -16.23
C PRO A 504 -19.71 -8.82 -16.86
N ASP A 505 -19.80 -10.14 -16.75
CA ASP A 505 -21.01 -10.90 -17.13
C ASP A 505 -21.91 -11.03 -15.90
N LEU A 506 -22.88 -10.10 -15.78
CA LEU A 506 -23.80 -9.98 -14.65
C LEU A 506 -25.24 -10.35 -15.02
N GLU A 507 -25.45 -10.97 -16.18
CA GLU A 507 -26.78 -11.43 -16.58
C GLU A 507 -27.25 -12.56 -15.65
N SER A 508 -28.57 -12.69 -15.49
CA SER A 508 -29.14 -13.76 -14.67
C SER A 508 -28.70 -15.16 -15.12
N THR A 509 -28.39 -15.35 -16.40
CA THR A 509 -27.94 -16.65 -16.93
C THR A 509 -26.45 -16.91 -16.78
N SER A 510 -25.66 -15.91 -16.35
CA SER A 510 -24.21 -15.99 -16.23
C SER A 510 -23.77 -17.08 -15.24
N PRO A 511 -22.60 -17.73 -15.45
CA PRO A 511 -22.03 -18.66 -14.49
C PRO A 511 -21.78 -18.02 -13.11
N LEU A 512 -21.41 -16.72 -13.10
CA LEU A 512 -21.14 -15.97 -11.88
C LEU A 512 -22.40 -15.85 -11.01
N ILE A 513 -23.50 -15.33 -11.57
CA ILE A 513 -24.76 -15.15 -10.82
C ILE A 513 -25.32 -16.51 -10.37
N LYS A 514 -25.23 -17.55 -11.20
CA LYS A 514 -25.61 -18.92 -10.81
C LYS A 514 -24.81 -19.44 -9.62
N ALA A 515 -23.49 -19.21 -9.61
CA ALA A 515 -22.62 -19.63 -8.51
C ALA A 515 -22.96 -18.89 -7.21
N VAL A 516 -23.18 -17.57 -7.29
CA VAL A 516 -23.59 -16.74 -6.13
C VAL A 516 -24.96 -17.18 -5.61
N ALA A 517 -25.97 -17.33 -6.49
CA ALA A 517 -27.31 -17.78 -6.11
C ALA A 517 -27.28 -19.16 -5.45
N SER A 518 -26.50 -20.10 -5.99
CA SER A 518 -26.34 -21.44 -5.43
C SER A 518 -25.67 -21.40 -4.06
N TYR A 519 -24.68 -20.53 -3.85
CA TYR A 519 -24.00 -20.40 -2.56
C TYR A 519 -24.94 -19.81 -1.48
N LEU A 520 -25.72 -18.81 -1.87
CA LEU A 520 -26.76 -18.20 -1.03
C LEU A 520 -27.98 -19.12 -0.82
N GLN A 521 -28.06 -20.26 -1.51
CA GLN A 521 -29.19 -21.19 -1.49
C GLN A 521 -30.51 -20.54 -1.90
N LEU A 522 -30.44 -19.59 -2.84
CA LEU A 522 -31.62 -18.88 -3.33
C LEU A 522 -32.43 -19.75 -4.31
N PRO A 523 -33.78 -19.68 -4.28
CA PRO A 523 -34.61 -20.30 -5.29
C PRO A 523 -34.29 -19.76 -6.70
N THR A 524 -34.45 -20.59 -7.74
CA THR A 524 -34.23 -20.18 -9.13
C THR A 524 -35.08 -18.96 -9.52
N ALA A 525 -36.26 -18.81 -8.94
CA ALA A 525 -37.14 -17.65 -9.15
C ALA A 525 -36.52 -16.32 -8.68
N SER A 526 -35.60 -16.34 -7.71
CA SER A 526 -34.93 -15.16 -7.16
C SER A 526 -33.67 -14.77 -7.94
N GLN A 527 -33.25 -15.58 -8.92
CA GLN A 527 -31.98 -15.40 -9.63
C GLN A 527 -31.99 -14.14 -10.53
N GLU A 528 -33.13 -13.81 -11.13
CA GLU A 528 -33.30 -12.57 -11.89
C GLU A 528 -33.17 -11.35 -10.97
N LYS A 529 -33.79 -11.39 -9.79
CA LYS A 529 -33.68 -10.32 -8.78
C LYS A 529 -32.29 -10.19 -8.18
N LEU A 530 -31.57 -11.30 -7.99
CA LEU A 530 -30.16 -11.26 -7.62
C LEU A 530 -29.32 -10.58 -8.70
N ALA A 531 -29.54 -10.91 -9.97
CA ALA A 531 -28.83 -10.27 -11.08
C ALA A 531 -29.09 -8.77 -11.14
N GLU A 532 -30.35 -8.35 -11.00
CA GLU A 532 -30.74 -6.93 -10.93
C GLU A 532 -30.01 -6.21 -9.78
N LEU A 533 -29.97 -6.81 -8.58
CA LEU A 533 -29.25 -6.25 -7.43
C LEU A 533 -27.75 -6.14 -7.69
N VAL A 534 -27.11 -7.21 -8.17
CA VAL A 534 -25.67 -7.20 -8.48
C VAL A 534 -25.34 -6.17 -9.56
N GLN A 535 -26.19 -6.03 -10.58
CA GLN A 535 -26.02 -5.03 -11.64
C GLN A 535 -26.18 -3.61 -11.11
N ALA A 536 -27.15 -3.36 -10.22
CA ALA A 536 -27.32 -2.07 -9.56
C ALA A 536 -26.11 -1.71 -8.69
N LEU A 537 -25.62 -2.67 -7.90
CA LEU A 537 -24.40 -2.52 -7.10
C LEU A 537 -23.20 -2.23 -8.02
N TRP A 538 -23.05 -2.96 -9.13
CA TRP A 538 -21.97 -2.74 -10.08
C TRP A 538 -22.00 -1.35 -10.73
N GLN A 539 -23.19 -0.85 -11.07
CA GLN A 539 -23.35 0.51 -11.58
C GLN A 539 -22.91 1.53 -10.52
N ILE A 540 -23.37 1.40 -9.27
CA ILE A 540 -22.93 2.29 -8.18
C ILE A 540 -21.41 2.18 -7.98
N PHE A 541 -20.88 0.96 -7.98
CA PHE A 541 -19.46 0.68 -7.78
C PHE A 541 -18.60 1.44 -8.79
N THR A 542 -18.94 1.33 -10.07
CA THR A 542 -18.19 1.99 -11.15
C THR A 542 -18.48 3.48 -11.31
N GLU A 543 -19.74 3.90 -11.21
CA GLU A 543 -20.12 5.31 -11.38
C GLU A 543 -19.65 6.18 -10.22
N LYS A 544 -19.64 5.64 -9.00
CA LYS A 544 -19.30 6.36 -7.76
C LYS A 544 -17.94 6.02 -7.18
N GLU A 545 -17.19 5.15 -7.85
CA GLU A 545 -15.87 4.69 -7.41
C GLU A 545 -15.87 4.11 -6.00
N ALA A 546 -16.82 3.21 -5.77
CA ALA A 546 -16.93 2.52 -4.50
C ALA A 546 -15.84 1.46 -4.37
N TYR A 547 -15.23 1.31 -3.20
CA TYR A 547 -14.38 0.15 -2.92
C TYR A 547 -15.15 -0.94 -2.16
N LEU A 548 -16.30 -0.60 -1.56
CA LEU A 548 -17.13 -1.51 -0.77
C LEU A 548 -18.60 -1.13 -0.88
N LEU A 549 -19.43 -2.06 -1.35
CA LEU A 549 -20.89 -1.93 -1.33
C LEU A 549 -21.49 -3.16 -0.67
N GLU A 550 -21.87 -3.02 0.60
CA GLU A 550 -22.36 -4.10 1.43
C GLU A 550 -23.88 -3.96 1.63
N VAL A 551 -24.62 -5.07 1.48
CA VAL A 551 -26.07 -5.12 1.69
C VAL A 551 -26.50 -6.35 2.49
N ARG A 552 -27.58 -6.20 3.25
CA ARG A 552 -28.36 -7.31 3.82
C ARG A 552 -29.72 -7.32 3.13
N ALA A 553 -30.10 -8.47 2.59
CA ALA A 553 -31.31 -8.59 1.80
C ALA A 553 -32.09 -9.87 2.13
N SER A 554 -33.40 -9.79 1.97
CA SER A 554 -34.31 -10.92 2.15
C SER A 554 -34.74 -11.48 0.80
N ALA A 555 -35.00 -12.79 0.73
CA ALA A 555 -35.58 -13.45 -0.45
C ALA A 555 -36.72 -14.42 -0.08
N LYS A 556 -37.24 -14.34 1.16
CA LYS A 556 -38.22 -15.29 1.70
C LYS A 556 -39.63 -15.02 1.20
N ASP A 557 -40.06 -13.76 1.28
CA ASP A 557 -41.40 -13.31 0.85
C ASP A 557 -41.27 -12.37 -0.35
N THR A 558 -40.52 -11.29 -0.17
CA THR A 558 -40.15 -10.31 -1.19
C THR A 558 -38.63 -10.22 -1.29
N PHE A 559 -38.12 -10.03 -2.51
CA PHE A 559 -36.70 -9.75 -2.71
C PHE A 559 -36.43 -8.27 -2.45
N GLU A 560 -35.87 -7.94 -1.29
CA GLU A 560 -35.68 -6.55 -0.85
C GLU A 560 -34.40 -6.38 -0.02
N VAL A 561 -33.76 -5.23 -0.17
CA VAL A 561 -32.62 -4.83 0.66
C VAL A 561 -33.14 -4.15 1.93
N ARG A 562 -32.61 -4.55 3.08
CA ARG A 562 -33.01 -4.02 4.40
C ARG A 562 -32.00 -3.04 4.97
N GLU A 563 -30.72 -3.34 4.81
CA GLU A 563 -29.62 -2.54 5.30
C GLU A 563 -28.53 -2.44 4.23
N ALA A 564 -27.84 -1.30 4.18
CA ALA A 564 -26.73 -1.06 3.27
C ALA A 564 -25.61 -0.26 3.95
N ARG A 565 -24.36 -0.60 3.66
CA ARG A 565 -23.15 0.11 4.08
C ARG A 565 -22.23 0.29 2.87
N PHE A 566 -22.15 1.51 2.35
CA PHE A 566 -21.37 1.83 1.16
C PHE A 566 -20.17 2.69 1.53
N GLY A 567 -19.01 2.36 0.96
CA GLY A 567 -17.75 3.08 1.13
C GLY A 567 -17.13 3.44 -0.21
N PHE A 568 -16.71 4.70 -0.32
CA PHE A 568 -16.16 5.29 -1.54
C PHE A 568 -14.71 5.71 -1.40
N ASP A 569 -13.98 5.65 -2.51
CA ASP A 569 -12.56 5.97 -2.57
C ASP A 569 -12.31 7.49 -2.60
N ASP A 570 -11.76 8.02 -1.51
CA ASP A 570 -11.42 9.45 -1.39
C ASP A 570 -10.22 9.84 -2.28
N ALA A 571 -9.39 8.88 -2.73
CA ALA A 571 -8.29 9.18 -3.65
C ALA A 571 -8.80 9.70 -5.00
N ALA A 572 -9.98 9.26 -5.45
CA ALA A 572 -10.64 9.78 -6.65
C ALA A 572 -10.91 11.29 -6.54
N PHE A 573 -11.47 11.72 -5.41
CA PHE A 573 -11.75 13.13 -5.15
C PHE A 573 -10.45 13.93 -4.97
N ARG A 574 -9.56 13.51 -4.07
CA ARG A 574 -8.32 14.25 -3.77
C ARG A 574 -7.39 14.43 -4.95
N SER A 575 -7.29 13.41 -5.82
CA SER A 575 -6.30 13.40 -6.90
C SER A 575 -6.84 13.90 -8.24
N SER A 576 -8.16 13.82 -8.47
CA SER A 576 -8.77 14.11 -9.77
C SER A 576 -10.08 14.91 -9.71
N GLY A 577 -10.57 15.25 -8.52
CA GLY A 577 -11.83 15.99 -8.33
C GLY A 577 -13.08 15.21 -8.72
N ARG A 578 -12.96 13.89 -8.94
CA ARG A 578 -14.10 13.01 -9.26
C ARG A 578 -14.93 12.73 -8.00
N GLN A 579 -16.21 12.42 -8.18
CA GLN A 579 -17.14 12.07 -7.09
C GLN A 579 -17.35 13.18 -6.04
N GLU A 580 -17.32 14.45 -6.46
CA GLU A 580 -17.60 15.61 -5.59
C GLU A 580 -18.98 15.50 -4.90
N ASP A 581 -19.97 14.92 -5.58
CA ASP A 581 -21.30 14.70 -5.01
C ASP A 581 -21.30 13.73 -3.82
N ILE A 582 -20.43 12.71 -3.84
CA ILE A 582 -20.22 11.81 -2.70
C ILE A 582 -19.51 12.55 -1.57
N GLN A 583 -18.48 13.33 -1.88
CA GLN A 583 -17.76 14.12 -0.89
C GLN A 583 -18.68 15.10 -0.15
N ASN A 584 -19.63 15.69 -0.86
CA ASN A 584 -20.61 16.61 -0.29
C ASN A 584 -21.59 15.96 0.70
N LEU A 585 -21.65 14.62 0.76
CA LEU A 585 -22.44 13.89 1.77
C LEU A 585 -21.73 13.81 3.13
N ARG A 586 -20.43 14.13 3.18
CA ARG A 586 -19.63 14.12 4.41
C ARG A 586 -20.13 15.18 5.39
N ASN A 587 -20.26 14.81 6.66
CA ASN A 587 -20.54 15.76 7.73
C ASN A 587 -19.38 15.80 8.75
N PRO A 588 -18.43 16.73 8.61
CA PRO A 588 -17.30 16.86 9.54
C PRO A 588 -17.70 17.15 10.99
N ALA A 589 -18.92 17.64 11.24
CA ALA A 589 -19.39 17.91 12.60
C ALA A 589 -19.74 16.63 13.39
N GLU A 590 -19.92 15.50 12.70
CA GLU A 590 -20.15 14.19 13.33
C GLU A 590 -18.84 13.41 13.55
N GLU A 591 -17.73 13.89 13.00
CA GLU A 591 -16.41 13.27 13.07
C GLU A 591 -15.60 13.69 14.29
N VAL A 592 -14.54 12.93 14.58
CA VAL A 592 -13.58 13.25 15.66
C VAL A 592 -12.89 14.59 15.33
N PRO A 593 -13.09 15.65 16.14
CA PRO A 593 -12.62 17.00 15.80
C PRO A 593 -11.12 17.09 15.55
N GLU A 594 -10.33 16.33 16.32
CA GLU A 594 -8.87 16.24 16.19
C GLU A 594 -8.44 15.65 14.84
N GLU A 595 -9.20 14.69 14.31
CA GLU A 595 -8.93 14.05 13.02
C GLU A 595 -9.26 14.98 11.85
N VAL A 596 -10.40 15.70 11.95
CA VAL A 596 -10.78 16.73 10.98
C VAL A 596 -9.78 17.89 10.96
N LEU A 597 -9.23 18.25 12.13
CA LEU A 597 -8.19 19.28 12.22
C LEU A 597 -6.90 18.81 11.56
N ALA A 598 -6.46 17.59 11.87
CA ALA A 598 -5.25 16.98 11.30
C ALA A 598 -5.29 16.92 9.77
N GLU A 599 -6.43 16.55 9.21
CA GLU A 599 -6.59 16.37 7.76
C GLU A 599 -6.29 17.65 6.95
N LYS A 600 -6.59 18.84 7.50
CA LYS A 600 -6.34 20.13 6.83
C LYS A 600 -4.87 20.36 6.49
N ASP A 601 -3.98 19.82 7.32
CA ASP A 601 -2.54 19.90 7.15
C ASP A 601 -1.95 18.64 6.48
N GLY A 602 -2.81 17.75 5.99
CA GLY A 602 -2.39 16.46 5.44
C GLY A 602 -1.78 15.55 6.50
N ILE A 603 -2.19 15.68 7.77
CA ILE A 603 -1.74 14.81 8.86
C ILE A 603 -2.76 13.68 9.02
N VAL A 604 -2.24 12.47 9.16
CA VAL A 604 -3.04 11.27 9.39
C VAL A 604 -3.05 11.02 10.90
N TYR A 605 -4.10 11.51 11.56
CA TYR A 605 -4.34 11.32 12.99
C TYR A 605 -5.48 10.31 13.21
N VAL A 606 -5.31 9.44 14.20
CA VAL A 606 -6.33 8.51 14.68
C VAL A 606 -6.31 8.57 16.19
N LYS A 607 -7.42 9.02 16.79
CA LYS A 607 -7.59 8.97 18.23
C LYS A 607 -7.76 7.52 18.67
N LEU A 608 -6.97 7.09 19.66
CA LEU A 608 -7.05 5.75 20.22
C LEU A 608 -7.87 5.79 21.52
N ASP A 609 -8.70 4.77 21.72
CA ASP A 609 -9.51 4.61 22.93
C ASP A 609 -8.64 4.22 24.15
N GLY A 610 -9.17 4.38 25.36
CA GLY A 610 -8.51 3.96 26.62
C GLY A 610 -7.78 5.08 27.36
N GLU A 611 -6.86 4.70 28.25
CA GLU A 611 -6.17 5.63 29.17
C GLU A 611 -5.23 6.61 28.45
N GLY A 612 -4.56 6.18 27.36
CA GLY A 612 -3.91 7.06 26.40
C GLY A 612 -2.92 8.08 26.97
N GLY A 613 -1.98 7.67 27.83
CA GLY A 613 -1.01 8.59 28.45
C GLY A 613 0.11 9.10 27.53
N ILE A 614 0.35 8.46 26.39
CA ILE A 614 1.47 8.78 25.48
C ILE A 614 0.95 9.35 24.16
N GLY A 615 1.24 10.61 23.89
CA GLY A 615 1.02 11.21 22.57
C GLY A 615 2.12 10.80 21.61
N THR A 616 1.80 10.29 20.43
CA THR A 616 2.82 9.91 19.43
C THR A 616 2.89 10.91 18.29
N LEU A 617 4.11 11.23 17.83
CA LEU A 617 4.38 11.99 16.61
C LEU A 617 5.41 11.22 15.79
N VAL A 618 4.99 10.68 14.66
CA VAL A 618 5.79 9.78 13.84
C VAL A 618 5.65 10.15 12.37
N ASN A 619 6.68 9.90 11.56
CA ASN A 619 6.59 10.01 10.11
C ASN A 619 6.43 8.63 9.47
N GLY A 620 5.50 8.51 8.54
CA GLY A 620 5.21 7.27 7.82
C GLY A 620 4.31 6.31 8.60
N ALA A 621 3.23 5.91 7.95
CA ALA A 621 2.22 4.99 8.46
C ALA A 621 2.78 3.74 9.14
N GLY A 622 3.67 3.01 8.47
CA GLY A 622 4.20 1.74 9.02
C GLY A 622 5.06 1.95 10.26
N LEU A 623 5.86 3.03 10.30
CA LEU A 623 6.63 3.37 11.49
C LEU A 623 5.72 3.84 12.63
N ALA A 624 4.66 4.59 12.32
CA ALA A 624 3.67 5.01 13.31
C ALA A 624 2.93 3.80 13.92
N MET A 625 2.51 2.84 13.08
CA MET A 625 1.85 1.61 13.53
C MET A 625 2.81 0.77 14.38
N ASN A 626 4.05 0.59 13.91
CA ASN A 626 5.05 -0.16 14.65
C ASN A 626 5.46 0.51 15.96
N THR A 627 5.47 1.85 16.01
CA THR A 627 5.73 2.61 17.24
C THR A 627 4.64 2.34 18.28
N VAL A 628 3.37 2.42 17.87
CA VAL A 628 2.23 2.09 18.75
C VAL A 628 2.31 0.64 19.21
N ASP A 629 2.60 -0.29 18.30
CA ASP A 629 2.77 -1.71 18.63
C ASP A 629 3.86 -1.94 19.66
N ALA A 630 5.05 -1.38 19.42
CA ALA A 630 6.21 -1.60 20.28
C ALA A 630 6.03 -0.94 21.65
N LEU A 631 5.47 0.28 21.73
CA LEU A 631 5.11 0.89 23.01
C LEU A 631 4.11 0.02 23.78
N THR A 632 3.07 -0.47 23.12
CA THR A 632 2.03 -1.30 23.76
C THR A 632 2.60 -2.62 24.26
N MET A 633 3.49 -3.27 23.49
CA MET A 633 4.22 -4.47 23.93
C MET A 633 5.12 -4.24 25.15
N HIS A 634 5.57 -2.99 25.38
CA HIS A 634 6.33 -2.60 26.57
C HIS A 634 5.45 -2.09 27.73
N GLY A 635 4.12 -2.19 27.61
CA GLY A 635 3.17 -1.75 28.64
C GLY A 635 2.80 -0.26 28.57
N GLY A 636 3.12 0.42 27.48
CA GLY A 636 2.69 1.79 27.23
C GLY A 636 1.27 1.89 26.69
N HIS A 637 0.60 3.03 26.93
CA HIS A 637 -0.73 3.32 26.41
C HIS A 637 -0.71 4.57 25.53
N CYS A 638 -0.85 4.40 24.22
CA CYS A 638 -0.84 5.51 23.26
C CYS A 638 -2.21 6.20 23.21
N ALA A 639 -2.23 7.53 23.25
CA ALA A 639 -3.45 8.35 23.09
C ALA A 639 -3.92 8.38 21.64
N ASN A 640 -2.97 8.25 20.72
CA ASN A 640 -3.17 8.45 19.30
C ASN A 640 -2.19 7.62 18.47
N PHE A 641 -2.57 7.42 17.22
CA PHE A 641 -1.67 7.15 16.11
C PHE A 641 -1.57 8.44 15.28
N LEU A 642 -0.36 8.89 14.96
CA LEU A 642 -0.14 10.06 14.12
C LEU A 642 0.99 9.80 13.13
N ASP A 643 0.66 9.94 11.86
CA ASP A 643 1.59 9.99 10.74
C ASP A 643 1.59 11.41 10.14
N THR A 644 2.72 12.12 10.29
CA THR A 644 2.92 13.47 9.74
C THR A 644 3.11 13.50 8.21
N GLY A 645 3.11 12.33 7.57
CA GLY A 645 3.38 12.15 6.15
C GLY A 645 4.87 12.09 5.82
N GLY A 646 5.18 11.75 4.56
CA GLY A 646 6.57 11.60 4.07
C GLY A 646 7.35 12.91 3.88
N LYS A 647 6.70 14.07 4.08
CA LYS A 647 7.28 15.42 3.94
C LYS A 647 6.94 16.28 5.15
N ALA A 648 7.30 15.80 6.34
CA ALA A 648 7.10 16.59 7.55
C ALA A 648 7.84 17.93 7.45
N THR A 649 7.15 19.02 7.79
CA THR A 649 7.66 20.39 7.82
C THR A 649 7.52 20.95 9.22
N SER A 650 8.21 22.04 9.55
CA SER A 650 8.05 22.69 10.86
C SER A 650 6.59 23.08 11.15
N ALA A 651 5.82 23.45 10.12
CA ALA A 651 4.40 23.76 10.25
C ALA A 651 3.55 22.52 10.60
N THR A 652 3.77 21.39 9.91
CA THR A 652 3.02 20.16 10.20
C THR A 652 3.43 19.56 11.54
N VAL A 653 4.70 19.70 11.96
CA VAL A 653 5.15 19.34 13.30
C VAL A 653 4.41 20.18 14.35
N LYS A 654 4.35 21.51 14.18
CA LYS A 654 3.61 22.39 15.11
C LYS A 654 2.12 22.05 15.19
N SER A 655 1.46 21.82 14.06
CA SER A 655 0.05 21.38 14.03
C SER A 655 -0.14 20.03 14.75
N SER A 656 0.79 19.08 14.54
CA SER A 656 0.78 17.79 15.25
C SER A 656 0.85 17.97 16.76
N PHE A 657 1.70 18.86 17.27
CA PHE A 657 1.74 19.19 18.69
C PHE A 657 0.42 19.78 19.19
N GLN A 658 -0.19 20.72 18.45
CA GLN A 658 -1.47 21.32 18.83
C GLN A 658 -2.57 20.25 18.96
N ILE A 659 -2.62 19.30 18.02
CA ILE A 659 -3.59 18.20 18.02
C ILE A 659 -3.34 17.27 19.21
N ILE A 660 -2.09 16.83 19.41
CA ILE A 660 -1.73 15.94 20.53
C ILE A 660 -2.06 16.60 21.89
N LEU A 661 -1.70 17.87 22.05
CA LEU A 661 -1.91 18.61 23.30
C LEU A 661 -3.38 18.95 23.59
N SER A 662 -4.27 18.81 22.60
CA SER A 662 -5.71 18.98 22.80
C SER A 662 -6.34 17.80 23.57
N ASP A 663 -5.67 16.64 23.61
CA ASP A 663 -6.12 15.48 24.36
C ASP A 663 -5.58 15.52 25.80
N ALA A 664 -6.47 15.80 26.75
CA ALA A 664 -6.14 15.92 28.18
C ALA A 664 -5.57 14.64 28.82
N ARG A 665 -5.71 13.48 28.15
CA ARG A 665 -5.12 12.21 28.59
C ARG A 665 -3.59 12.19 28.45
N VAL A 666 -3.05 12.93 27.48
CA VAL A 666 -1.62 12.91 27.15
C VAL A 666 -0.78 13.46 28.31
N LYS A 667 0.11 12.63 28.84
CA LYS A 667 1.04 12.93 29.94
C LYS A 667 2.49 13.06 29.51
N ALA A 668 2.86 12.42 28.39
CA ALA A 668 4.16 12.53 27.75
C ALA A 668 4.01 12.44 26.23
N ILE A 669 4.94 13.03 25.47
CA ILE A 669 4.97 12.92 24.00
C ILE A 669 6.20 12.11 23.58
N PHE A 670 5.98 11.13 22.71
CA PHE A 670 7.04 10.42 22.01
C PHE A 670 7.13 10.89 20.56
N VAL A 671 8.24 11.53 20.22
CA VAL A 671 8.59 11.87 18.85
C VAL A 671 9.54 10.81 18.31
N ASN A 672 9.07 9.95 17.40
CA ASN A 672 9.90 8.92 16.77
C ASN A 672 9.96 9.18 15.26
N ILE A 673 11.10 9.67 14.79
CA ILE A 673 11.28 10.08 13.40
C ILE A 673 12.45 9.33 12.78
N PHE A 674 12.17 8.65 11.68
CA PHE A 674 13.20 8.17 10.78
C PHE A 674 13.28 9.10 9.57
N GLY A 675 14.26 9.99 9.59
CA GLY A 675 14.63 10.90 8.52
C GLY A 675 15.20 10.18 7.31
N GLY A 676 14.37 9.50 6.53
CA GLY A 676 14.73 9.05 5.19
C GLY A 676 14.74 10.25 4.24
N LEU A 677 13.54 10.58 3.75
CA LEU A 677 13.27 11.75 2.91
C LEU A 677 13.31 13.07 3.69
N THR A 678 12.92 13.01 4.97
CA THR A 678 12.90 14.16 5.87
C THR A 678 14.27 14.30 6.52
N ARG A 679 14.76 15.53 6.70
CA ARG A 679 16.04 15.76 7.40
C ARG A 679 15.79 15.94 8.90
N CYS A 680 16.59 15.27 9.73
CA CYS A 680 16.41 15.29 11.19
C CYS A 680 16.63 16.67 11.80
N ASP A 681 17.52 17.49 11.22
CA ASP A 681 17.77 18.87 11.66
C ASP A 681 16.57 19.80 11.47
N MET A 682 15.89 19.73 10.32
CA MET A 682 14.65 20.49 10.09
C MET A 682 13.53 20.06 11.05
N ILE A 683 13.46 18.77 11.38
CA ILE A 683 12.48 18.27 12.35
C ILE A 683 12.82 18.72 13.76
N ALA A 684 14.09 18.67 14.14
CA ALA A 684 14.54 19.20 15.42
C ALA A 684 14.16 20.69 15.55
N GLU A 685 14.43 21.51 14.53
CA GLU A 685 14.00 22.91 14.50
C GLU A 685 12.49 23.07 14.70
N GLY A 686 11.68 22.28 13.97
CA GLY A 686 10.22 22.28 14.12
C GLY A 686 9.75 21.91 15.52
N ILE A 687 10.39 20.93 16.17
CA ILE A 687 10.11 20.53 17.56
C ILE A 687 10.43 21.68 18.51
N LEU A 688 11.61 22.30 18.38
CA LEU A 688 12.04 23.40 19.25
C LEU A 688 11.10 24.61 19.15
N LEU A 689 10.72 24.98 17.93
CA LEU A 689 9.76 26.07 17.68
C LEU A 689 8.38 25.73 18.26
N ALA A 690 7.88 24.51 18.03
CA ALA A 690 6.58 24.10 18.57
C ALA A 690 6.59 24.07 20.12
N PHE A 691 7.69 23.63 20.73
CA PHE A 691 7.84 23.58 22.17
C PHE A 691 7.74 24.97 22.81
N GLN A 692 8.41 25.95 22.21
CA GLN A 692 8.40 27.34 22.66
C GLN A 692 7.05 28.04 22.38
N ASP A 693 6.55 27.93 21.16
CA ASP A 693 5.33 28.62 20.73
C ASP A 693 4.06 28.13 21.44
N LEU A 694 4.02 26.86 21.83
CA LEU A 694 2.85 26.24 22.45
C LEU A 694 2.95 26.11 23.97
N ASP A 695 4.02 26.63 24.59
CA ASP A 695 4.31 26.51 26.03
C ASP A 695 4.15 25.06 26.53
N VAL A 696 4.85 24.11 25.89
CA VAL A 696 4.68 22.68 26.17
C VAL A 696 5.23 22.34 27.57
N ARG A 697 4.36 21.87 28.47
CA ARG A 697 4.71 21.57 29.89
C ARG A 697 4.83 20.09 30.24
N ILE A 698 4.51 19.23 29.28
CA ILE A 698 4.63 17.78 29.43
C ILE A 698 5.98 17.31 28.86
N PRO A 699 6.59 16.27 29.43
CA PRO A 699 7.89 15.79 28.98
C PRO A 699 7.84 15.24 27.55
N LEU A 700 8.93 15.44 26.82
CA LEU A 700 9.14 14.96 25.46
C LEU A 700 10.33 14.02 25.41
N VAL A 701 10.11 12.86 24.81
CA VAL A 701 11.16 11.92 24.43
C VAL A 701 11.29 11.95 22.91
N VAL A 702 12.50 12.13 22.41
CA VAL A 702 12.77 12.34 20.98
C VAL A 702 13.77 11.30 20.47
N ARG A 703 13.40 10.57 19.43
CA ARG A 703 14.29 9.72 18.64
C ARG A 703 14.33 10.22 17.20
N LEU A 704 15.49 10.71 16.77
CA LEU A 704 15.75 11.14 15.39
C LEU A 704 16.84 10.27 14.78
N ARG A 705 16.53 9.52 13.72
CA ARG A 705 17.49 8.64 13.00
C ARG A 705 17.48 8.91 11.50
N GLY A 706 18.59 8.69 10.80
CA GLY A 706 18.69 8.83 9.34
C GLY A 706 19.44 10.08 8.87
N THR A 707 18.94 10.73 7.82
CA THR A 707 19.54 11.89 7.16
C THR A 707 19.70 13.06 8.14
N ASN A 708 20.93 13.56 8.27
CA ASN A 708 21.33 14.60 9.23
C ASN A 708 21.03 14.25 10.70
N GLU A 709 20.98 12.96 11.07
CA GLU A 709 20.67 12.53 12.45
C GLU A 709 21.55 13.22 13.49
N LYS A 710 22.87 13.27 13.27
CA LYS A 710 23.82 13.88 14.23
C LYS A 710 23.52 15.34 14.51
N GLU A 711 23.14 16.10 13.47
CA GLU A 711 22.83 17.52 13.61
C GLU A 711 21.50 17.73 14.34
N GLY A 712 20.45 17.01 13.95
CA GLY A 712 19.16 17.09 14.63
C GLY A 712 19.25 16.69 16.11
N GLN A 713 20.01 15.63 16.42
CA GLN A 713 20.24 15.20 17.80
C GLN A 713 21.00 16.26 18.61
N ARG A 714 22.04 16.87 18.01
CA ARG A 714 22.80 17.96 18.63
C ARG A 714 21.90 19.14 18.96
N MET A 715 21.03 19.56 18.02
CA MET A 715 20.08 20.65 18.24
C MET A 715 19.14 20.39 19.41
N ILE A 716 18.63 19.16 19.57
CA ILE A 716 17.78 18.80 20.72
C ILE A 716 18.59 18.85 22.03
N ALA A 717 19.78 18.24 22.05
CA ALA A 717 20.61 18.16 23.24
C ALA A 717 21.11 19.53 23.74
N GLU A 718 21.44 20.45 22.82
CA GLU A 718 21.95 21.79 23.14
C GLU A 718 20.84 22.83 23.38
N SER A 719 19.57 22.46 23.25
CA SER A 719 18.43 23.40 23.32
C SER A 719 18.19 24.01 24.71
N GLY A 720 18.67 23.37 25.78
CA GLY A 720 18.35 23.75 27.16
C GLY A 720 16.89 23.53 27.57
N LEU A 721 16.08 22.91 26.71
CA LEU A 721 14.69 22.54 26.98
C LEU A 721 14.61 21.17 27.67
N PRO A 722 13.52 20.84 28.39
CA PRO A 722 13.34 19.54 29.04
C PRO A 722 12.97 18.45 28.02
N LEU A 723 13.86 18.22 27.05
CA LEU A 723 13.75 17.24 25.98
C LEU A 723 14.82 16.17 26.16
N GLU A 724 14.46 14.89 26.05
CA GLU A 724 15.42 13.78 26.13
C GLU A 724 15.60 13.14 24.75
N ALA A 725 16.82 13.17 24.21
CA ALA A 725 17.16 12.59 22.91
C ALA A 725 17.74 11.17 23.07
N PHE A 726 17.32 10.25 22.20
CA PHE A 726 17.76 8.85 22.21
C PHE A 726 18.13 8.34 20.81
N ASP A 727 19.13 7.44 20.77
CA ASP A 727 19.52 6.71 19.56
C ASP A 727 18.71 5.43 19.36
N GLU A 728 18.55 4.66 20.44
CA GLU A 728 17.92 3.34 20.44
C GLU A 728 16.44 3.44 20.79
N PHE A 729 15.58 2.79 20.02
CA PHE A 729 14.13 2.84 20.24
C PHE A 729 13.75 2.25 21.59
N GLU A 730 14.30 1.10 21.99
CA GLU A 730 13.93 0.48 23.27
C GLU A 730 14.19 1.40 24.49
N ALA A 731 15.31 2.14 24.47
CA ALA A 731 15.63 3.09 25.53
C ALA A 731 14.63 4.26 25.57
N ALA A 732 14.32 4.82 24.39
CA ALA A 732 13.35 5.90 24.26
C ALA A 732 11.93 5.46 24.68
N ALA A 733 11.49 4.28 24.23
CA ALA A 733 10.21 3.69 24.54
C ALA A 733 10.04 3.47 26.04
N LYS A 734 11.04 2.85 26.70
CA LYS A 734 11.02 2.66 28.15
C LYS A 734 10.92 4.00 28.89
N ARG A 735 11.66 5.01 28.43
CA ARG A 735 11.68 6.33 29.06
C ARG A 735 10.33 7.05 28.96
N VAL A 736 9.71 7.05 27.78
CA VAL A 736 8.42 7.74 27.61
C VAL A 736 7.29 7.05 28.38
N ILE A 737 7.34 5.72 28.49
CA ILE A 737 6.40 4.94 29.32
C ILE A 737 6.57 5.30 30.81
N GLU A 738 7.82 5.36 31.29
CA GLU A 738 8.12 5.77 32.66
C GLU A 738 7.58 7.17 32.97
N LEU A 739 7.83 8.13 32.08
CA LEU A 739 7.38 9.52 32.22
C LEU A 739 5.85 9.65 32.20
N ALA A 740 5.18 8.87 31.35
CA ALA A 740 3.72 8.86 31.28
C ALA A 740 3.07 8.25 32.53
N ALA A 741 3.72 7.28 33.19
CA ALA A 741 3.20 6.65 34.41
C ALA A 741 3.40 7.50 35.67
N GLN A 742 4.28 8.50 35.65
CA GLN A 742 4.59 9.37 36.79
C GLN A 742 3.59 10.53 36.99
N ARG A 743 2.66 10.74 36.06
CA ARG A 743 1.74 11.89 36.00
C ARG A 743 0.32 11.44 35.69
#